data_AF-A0A2X2TAF3-F1
#
_entry.id   AF-A0A2X2TAF3-F1
#
_cell.length_a   1.000
_cell.length_b   1.000
_cell.length_c   1.000
_cell.angle_alpha   90.00
_cell.angle_beta   90.00
_cell.angle_gamma   90.00
#
_symmetry.space_group_name_H-M   'P 1'
#
loop_
_entity.id
_entity.type
_entity.pdbx_description
1 polymer ?
#
loop_
_entity_poly.entity_id
_entity_poly.type
_entity_poly.pdbx_seq_one_letter_code
_entity_poly.pdbx_strand_id
1 'polypeptide(L)'
;MAGDFDVLRDSFKTRSGRDVALELFVDRGNLDRADWAMTSLKASMKWDETRFGLEYDLDIYMIVAVDFFNMGAMENKGLNIFNSKYVLARAETATDKDYLDIERVIGHEYFHNWTGNRVTCRDWFQLSLKEGLTVFRDQEFSSDLGSRAVNRIQNVRTMRAMQFAEDASPMAHPIRPDKVIEMNNFYTLTVYEKGSEVIRMLHTLLGEENFQKGMQLYFERHDGSAATCDDFVQAMEDASNVDLSHFRRWYSQAGTPVVTVRDDYNPETEHYTLTISQMTPPTAEQQEKHPLHIPFDIELYDNEGKVIPLQKDGHPVHHVLNVTQAEQTFVFDNVYFQPVPSLLREFSAPVKLEYKWSDQQLTFLMRHARNDFSRWDAAQSLLANYIKINVNRSQQGQPLSLPLHVADAFRAILLDEKIDPALAAEILTLPSQNEIAELFQTIDPIAIAEVHGALTRTLASELADEFLAIYNANKLDSYRVDHSDIGKRALRNTCLRYLAFGDVELAEQLVREQYQQADNMTDSIAALSAAVAAQLPCREALLAQYDEKWHKDGLVMDKWFVLQATSPASNTLTKVRELLNHRSFSLGNPNRVRSLIGAFASANPAAFHAKDGSGYQFMVEMLTELNSRNPQIASRLVEPLIRLKRYDAERQAKMRAALEQLKGLENLSGDLFEKIAKALA
;
A
#
# COMPACT_ATOMS: atom_id res chain seq x y z
N MET A 1 -22.37 15.81 16.99
CA MET A 1 -22.18 16.72 15.84
C MET A 1 -23.29 17.76 15.84
N ALA A 2 -23.03 18.99 15.37
CA ALA A 2 -24.05 20.03 15.20
C ALA A 2 -23.77 20.81 13.91
N GLY A 3 -24.79 21.01 13.08
CA GLY A 3 -24.64 21.66 11.78
C GLY A 3 -25.92 21.56 10.95
N ASP A 4 -25.88 22.14 9.76
CA ASP A 4 -26.93 22.02 8.75
C ASP A 4 -26.47 21.07 7.64
N PHE A 5 -27.20 19.98 7.43
CA PHE A 5 -26.80 18.89 6.55
C PHE A 5 -27.94 18.48 5.63
N ASP A 6 -27.57 18.01 4.44
CA ASP A 6 -28.41 17.04 3.76
C ASP A 6 -28.18 15.66 4.38
N VAL A 7 -29.22 14.83 4.39
CA VAL A 7 -29.16 13.50 5.01
C VAL A 7 -29.71 12.46 4.04
N LEU A 8 -28.86 11.55 3.61
CA LEU A 8 -29.27 10.33 2.93
C LEU A 8 -29.71 9.32 3.98
N ARG A 9 -30.97 8.87 3.90
CA ARG A 9 -31.58 7.92 4.84
C ARG A 9 -31.86 6.61 4.14
N ASP A 10 -31.47 5.51 4.77
CA ASP A 10 -31.75 4.15 4.29
C ASP A 10 -31.94 3.22 5.51
N SER A 11 -32.04 1.92 5.28
CA SER A 11 -32.18 0.90 6.31
C SER A 11 -31.42 -0.37 5.98
N PHE A 12 -31.04 -1.11 7.01
CA PHE A 12 -30.49 -2.46 6.91
C PHE A 12 -31.21 -3.38 7.89
N LYS A 13 -31.65 -4.55 7.42
CA LYS A 13 -32.21 -5.59 8.27
C LYS A 13 -31.15 -6.63 8.54
N THR A 14 -30.80 -6.82 9.81
CA THR A 14 -29.82 -7.84 10.20
C THR A 14 -30.37 -9.25 9.99
N ARG A 15 -29.48 -10.24 9.97
CA ARG A 15 -29.83 -11.67 9.85
C ARG A 15 -30.83 -12.13 10.92
N SER A 16 -30.74 -11.64 12.16
CA SER A 16 -31.70 -11.92 13.25
C SER A 16 -33.02 -11.14 13.14
N GLY A 17 -33.10 -10.18 12.21
CA GLY A 17 -34.31 -9.42 11.91
C GLY A 17 -34.38 -8.02 12.52
N ARG A 18 -33.31 -7.51 13.14
CA ARG A 18 -33.25 -6.14 13.64
C ARG A 18 -33.26 -5.15 12.48
N ASP A 19 -34.16 -4.18 12.52
CA ASP A 19 -34.18 -3.04 11.60
C ASP A 19 -33.24 -1.94 12.12
N VAL A 20 -32.22 -1.59 11.33
CA VAL A 20 -31.24 -0.54 11.64
C VAL A 20 -31.46 0.64 10.71
N ALA A 21 -31.67 1.83 11.25
CA ALA A 21 -31.72 3.06 10.46
C ALA A 21 -30.31 3.51 10.08
N LEU A 22 -30.09 3.80 8.80
CA LEU A 22 -28.81 4.30 8.29
C LEU A 22 -28.97 5.77 7.92
N GLU A 23 -28.08 6.62 8.45
CA GLU A 23 -28.12 8.06 8.21
C GLU A 23 -26.74 8.59 7.83
N LEU A 24 -26.62 9.08 6.60
CA LEU A 24 -25.39 9.68 6.09
C LEU A 24 -25.56 11.19 5.91
N PHE A 25 -24.87 11.95 6.76
CA PHE A 25 -24.91 13.40 6.83
C PHE A 25 -23.78 13.99 5.99
N VAL A 26 -24.14 14.86 5.04
CA VAL A 26 -23.21 15.56 4.15
C VAL A 26 -23.56 17.04 4.08
N ASP A 27 -22.59 17.89 3.77
CA ASP A 27 -22.84 19.31 3.52
C ASP A 27 -23.90 19.49 2.42
N ARG A 28 -24.72 20.54 2.54
CA ARG A 28 -25.81 20.85 1.60
C ARG A 28 -25.33 20.83 0.15
N GLY A 29 -26.05 20.10 -0.70
CA GLY A 29 -25.77 19.94 -2.13
C GLY A 29 -24.88 18.75 -2.50
N ASN A 30 -24.47 17.90 -1.54
CA ASN A 30 -23.64 16.72 -1.80
C ASN A 30 -24.39 15.36 -1.79
N LEU A 31 -25.73 15.36 -1.75
CA LEU A 31 -26.50 14.09 -1.77
C LEU A 31 -26.22 13.22 -2.98
N ASP A 32 -25.95 13.84 -4.14
CA ASP A 32 -25.62 13.15 -5.39
C ASP A 32 -24.26 12.42 -5.36
N ARG A 33 -23.52 12.54 -4.26
CA ARG A 33 -22.22 11.88 -4.03
C ARG A 33 -22.23 10.89 -2.86
N ALA A 34 -23.38 10.68 -2.23
CA ALA A 34 -23.50 9.93 -0.98
C ALA A 34 -23.84 8.43 -1.17
N ASP A 35 -24.42 8.07 -2.32
CA ASP A 35 -25.02 6.74 -2.55
C ASP A 35 -24.02 5.59 -2.46
N TRP A 36 -22.78 5.80 -2.91
CA TRP A 36 -21.76 4.75 -2.86
C TRP A 36 -21.32 4.42 -1.44
N ALA A 37 -21.16 5.44 -0.58
CA ALA A 37 -20.82 5.21 0.83
C ALA A 37 -21.96 4.47 1.57
N MET A 38 -23.22 4.80 1.29
CA MET A 38 -24.38 4.07 1.83
C MET A 38 -24.43 2.62 1.33
N THR A 39 -24.11 2.40 0.06
CA THR A 39 -24.02 1.06 -0.54
C THR A 39 -22.91 0.25 0.11
N SER A 40 -21.73 0.85 0.27
CA SER A 40 -20.58 0.26 0.94
C SER A 40 -20.91 -0.12 2.38
N LEU A 41 -21.59 0.74 3.15
CA LEU A 41 -21.99 0.46 4.52
C LEU A 41 -22.86 -0.80 4.61
N LYS A 42 -23.88 -0.90 3.75
CA LYS A 42 -24.74 -2.10 3.71
C LYS A 42 -23.96 -3.36 3.31
N ALA A 43 -23.00 -3.23 2.39
CA ALA A 43 -22.13 -4.34 2.00
C ALA A 43 -21.23 -4.79 3.16
N SER A 44 -20.65 -3.86 3.92
CA SER A 44 -19.86 -4.14 5.12
C SER A 44 -20.69 -4.82 6.20
N MET A 45 -21.90 -4.31 6.48
CA MET A 45 -22.85 -4.94 7.40
C MET A 45 -23.15 -6.39 7.00
N LYS A 46 -23.44 -6.61 5.72
CA LYS A 46 -23.77 -7.96 5.22
C LYS A 46 -22.58 -8.90 5.24
N TRP A 47 -21.40 -8.40 4.91
CA TRP A 47 -20.20 -9.21 4.86
C TRP A 47 -19.76 -9.65 6.26
N ASP A 48 -19.82 -8.78 7.26
CA ASP A 48 -19.43 -9.14 8.63
C ASP A 48 -20.37 -10.20 9.23
N GLU A 49 -21.67 -10.15 8.91
CA GLU A 49 -22.63 -11.23 9.22
C GLU A 49 -22.26 -12.56 8.56
N THR A 50 -21.75 -12.50 7.33
CA THR A 50 -21.51 -13.69 6.49
C THR A 50 -20.17 -14.33 6.82
N ARG A 51 -19.11 -13.52 7.00
CA ARG A 51 -17.74 -13.98 7.21
C ARG A 51 -17.41 -14.22 8.67
N PHE A 52 -17.85 -13.32 9.57
CA PHE A 52 -17.52 -13.39 11.00
C PHE A 52 -18.73 -13.69 11.91
N GLY A 53 -19.95 -13.67 11.36
CA GLY A 53 -21.17 -13.91 12.14
C GLY A 53 -21.53 -12.75 13.06
N LEU A 54 -21.12 -11.53 12.73
CA LEU A 54 -21.25 -10.36 13.58
C LEU A 54 -22.37 -9.43 13.06
N GLU A 55 -23.38 -9.17 13.90
CA GLU A 55 -24.45 -8.22 13.60
C GLU A 55 -24.20 -6.87 14.27
N TYR A 56 -24.77 -5.80 13.71
CA TYR A 56 -24.77 -4.49 14.35
C TYR A 56 -25.66 -4.49 15.60
N ASP A 57 -25.23 -3.76 16.64
CA ASP A 57 -25.75 -3.88 18.00
C ASP A 57 -26.52 -2.65 18.50
N LEU A 58 -26.76 -1.63 17.66
CA LEU A 58 -27.65 -0.49 17.94
C LEU A 58 -28.79 -0.38 16.92
N ASP A 59 -29.64 0.64 17.09
CA ASP A 59 -30.83 0.89 16.27
C ASP A 59 -30.56 1.87 15.11
N ILE A 60 -29.52 2.69 15.22
CA ILE A 60 -29.15 3.71 14.23
C ILE A 60 -27.64 3.64 13.98
N TYR A 61 -27.24 3.75 12.71
CA TYR A 61 -25.86 3.94 12.28
C TYR A 61 -25.74 5.28 11.55
N MET A 62 -25.04 6.23 12.18
CA MET A 62 -24.83 7.56 11.61
C MET A 62 -23.41 7.71 11.08
N ILE A 63 -23.26 8.32 9.91
CA ILE A 63 -21.98 8.74 9.33
C ILE A 63 -22.05 10.23 9.03
N VAL A 64 -21.04 10.99 9.42
CA VAL A 64 -20.92 12.42 9.09
C VAL A 64 -19.66 12.65 8.26
N ALA A 65 -19.81 13.16 7.04
CA ALA A 65 -18.69 13.60 6.21
C ALA A 65 -18.27 15.03 6.56
N VAL A 66 -16.99 15.26 6.83
CA VAL A 66 -16.42 16.58 7.12
C VAL A 66 -15.16 16.85 6.30
N ASP A 67 -15.01 18.10 5.83
CA ASP A 67 -13.88 18.49 4.95
C ASP A 67 -12.57 18.77 5.71
N PHE A 68 -12.65 18.99 7.02
CA PHE A 68 -11.52 19.34 7.88
C PHE A 68 -11.29 18.22 8.90
N PHE A 69 -10.53 17.21 8.50
CA PHE A 69 -10.24 16.05 9.34
C PHE A 69 -8.77 15.63 9.20
N ASN A 70 -8.10 15.43 10.34
CA ASN A 70 -6.70 15.01 10.35
C ASN A 70 -6.56 13.54 9.95
N MET A 71 -7.44 12.65 10.43
CA MET A 71 -7.37 11.23 10.11
C MET A 71 -8.18 10.90 8.85
N GLY A 72 -8.34 9.60 8.55
CA GLY A 72 -9.22 9.16 7.46
C GLY A 72 -10.68 9.16 7.89
N ALA A 73 -10.99 8.40 8.92
CA ALA A 73 -12.28 8.39 9.59
C ALA A 73 -12.08 8.03 11.08
N MET A 74 -13.18 7.90 11.83
CA MET A 74 -13.17 7.58 13.26
C MET A 74 -14.46 6.83 13.65
N GLU A 75 -14.28 5.73 14.37
CA GLU A 75 -15.26 4.69 14.69
C GLU A 75 -16.18 5.00 15.88
N ASN A 76 -16.48 6.27 16.17
CA ASN A 76 -17.27 6.62 17.36
C ASN A 76 -18.61 5.87 17.35
N LYS A 77 -18.90 5.12 18.40
CA LYS A 77 -20.02 4.15 18.46
C LYS A 77 -21.35 4.77 18.00
N GLY A 78 -21.83 4.32 16.84
CA GLY A 78 -23.09 4.73 16.22
C GLY A 78 -23.10 6.13 15.58
N LEU A 79 -21.98 6.86 15.61
CA LEU A 79 -21.81 8.19 14.99
C LEU A 79 -20.39 8.35 14.45
N ASN A 80 -20.09 7.67 13.35
CA ASN A 80 -18.77 7.75 12.75
C ASN A 80 -18.56 9.12 12.08
N ILE A 81 -17.34 9.64 12.16
CA ILE A 81 -16.95 10.91 11.53
C ILE A 81 -15.89 10.59 10.47
N PHE A 82 -16.17 10.97 9.23
CA PHE A 82 -15.32 10.67 8.09
C PHE A 82 -14.76 11.94 7.47
N ASN A 83 -13.51 11.90 7.04
CA ASN A 83 -13.02 12.83 6.03
C ASN A 83 -13.85 12.65 4.76
N SER A 84 -14.35 13.74 4.16
CA SER A 84 -15.18 13.71 2.96
C SER A 84 -14.57 12.95 1.78
N LYS A 85 -13.24 12.85 1.72
CA LYS A 85 -12.50 12.00 0.77
C LYS A 85 -12.96 10.54 0.77
N TYR A 86 -13.35 10.02 1.93
CA TYR A 86 -13.76 8.62 2.11
C TYR A 86 -15.30 8.46 2.18
N VAL A 87 -16.04 9.43 1.61
CA VAL A 87 -17.50 9.35 1.49
C VAL A 87 -17.98 9.79 0.10
N LEU A 88 -17.52 10.95 -0.37
CA LEU A 88 -18.17 11.65 -1.47
C LEU A 88 -17.65 11.19 -2.85
N ALA A 89 -18.45 10.38 -3.55
CA ALA A 89 -18.12 9.90 -4.89
C ALA A 89 -19.28 10.00 -5.89
N ARG A 90 -18.94 10.48 -7.09
CA ARG A 90 -19.70 10.31 -8.33
C ARG A 90 -18.73 10.16 -9.49
N ALA A 91 -19.16 9.51 -10.58
CA ALA A 91 -18.29 9.10 -11.70
C ALA A 91 -17.40 10.24 -12.25
N GLU A 92 -17.93 11.47 -12.31
CA GLU A 92 -17.20 12.63 -12.82
C GLU A 92 -16.14 13.20 -11.87
N THR A 93 -16.12 12.79 -10.60
CA THR A 93 -15.28 13.40 -9.53
C THR A 93 -14.39 12.40 -8.80
N ALA A 94 -14.79 11.13 -8.79
CA ALA A 94 -14.13 10.05 -8.07
C ALA A 94 -13.62 9.02 -9.08
N THR A 95 -12.38 8.60 -8.87
CA THR A 95 -11.75 7.50 -9.60
C THR A 95 -12.18 6.16 -9.03
N ASP A 96 -11.93 5.07 -9.74
CA ASP A 96 -12.14 3.71 -9.23
C ASP A 96 -11.39 3.49 -7.91
N LYS A 97 -10.17 4.03 -7.79
CA LYS A 97 -9.41 3.99 -6.56
C LYS A 97 -10.16 4.70 -5.41
N ASP A 98 -10.78 5.84 -5.67
CA ASP A 98 -11.56 6.54 -4.66
C ASP A 98 -12.79 5.71 -4.24
N TYR A 99 -13.49 5.07 -5.19
CA TYR A 99 -14.61 4.16 -4.87
C TYR A 99 -14.18 3.00 -3.98
N LEU A 100 -13.07 2.34 -4.32
CA LEU A 100 -12.54 1.22 -3.52
C LEU A 100 -11.97 1.69 -2.17
N ASP A 101 -11.35 2.87 -2.11
CA ASP A 101 -10.91 3.46 -0.84
C ASP A 101 -12.10 3.84 0.06
N ILE A 102 -13.21 4.33 -0.51
CA ILE A 102 -14.47 4.57 0.24
C ILE A 102 -15.02 3.25 0.76
N GLU A 103 -15.10 2.20 -0.08
CA GLU A 103 -15.57 0.87 0.34
C GLU A 103 -14.75 0.35 1.52
N ARG A 104 -13.42 0.36 1.38
CA ARG A 104 -12.49 -0.12 2.40
C ARG A 104 -12.62 0.65 3.70
N VAL A 105 -12.62 1.99 3.66
CA VAL A 105 -12.67 2.81 4.88
C VAL A 105 -14.06 2.76 5.54
N ILE A 106 -15.15 2.73 4.76
CA ILE A 106 -16.50 2.50 5.32
C ILE A 106 -16.57 1.14 6.01
N GLY A 107 -16.02 0.10 5.38
CA GLY A 107 -15.89 -1.23 5.98
C GLY A 107 -15.06 -1.21 7.25
N HIS A 108 -13.86 -0.65 7.22
CA HIS A 108 -12.96 -0.51 8.35
C HIS A 108 -13.65 0.05 9.60
N GLU A 109 -14.29 1.22 9.45
CA GLU A 109 -14.95 1.86 10.59
C GLU A 109 -16.21 1.10 11.06
N TYR A 110 -16.88 0.38 10.15
CA TYR A 110 -17.97 -0.52 10.54
C TYR A 110 -17.46 -1.72 11.34
N PHE A 111 -16.36 -2.33 10.89
CA PHE A 111 -15.77 -3.51 11.52
C PHE A 111 -15.25 -3.23 12.93
N HIS A 112 -14.78 -2.01 13.19
CA HIS A 112 -14.44 -1.52 14.53
C HIS A 112 -15.59 -1.61 15.54
N ASN A 113 -16.85 -1.68 15.08
CA ASN A 113 -18.00 -1.87 15.97
C ASN A 113 -17.80 -3.07 16.92
N TRP A 114 -17.14 -4.11 16.43
CA TRP A 114 -16.73 -5.28 17.22
C TRP A 114 -15.26 -5.21 17.64
N THR A 115 -14.36 -5.00 16.69
CA THR A 115 -12.89 -5.03 16.91
C THR A 115 -12.34 -3.64 17.22
N GLY A 116 -12.75 -3.04 18.33
CA GLY A 116 -12.30 -1.72 18.77
C GLY A 116 -13.28 -1.03 19.72
N ASN A 117 -14.58 -1.27 19.51
CA ASN A 117 -15.66 -0.70 20.33
C ASN A 117 -16.19 -1.69 21.36
N ARG A 118 -16.72 -2.86 20.94
CA ARG A 118 -17.26 -3.87 21.87
C ARG A 118 -16.16 -4.54 22.69
N VAL A 119 -15.03 -4.81 22.07
CA VAL A 119 -13.77 -5.06 22.78
C VAL A 119 -12.81 -3.95 22.43
N THR A 120 -12.41 -3.15 23.43
CA THR A 120 -11.54 -1.99 23.22
C THR A 120 -10.13 -2.22 23.77
N CYS A 121 -9.23 -1.25 23.60
CA CYS A 121 -7.84 -1.35 24.06
C CYS A 121 -7.74 -1.01 25.56
N ARG A 122 -7.10 -1.87 26.35
CA ARG A 122 -6.79 -1.60 27.77
C ARG A 122 -5.96 -0.34 27.97
N ASP A 123 -5.00 -0.13 27.08
CA ASP A 123 -4.11 1.03 27.00
C ASP A 123 -3.67 1.24 25.55
N TRP A 124 -3.15 2.41 25.24
CA TRP A 124 -2.81 2.79 23.87
C TRP A 124 -1.64 2.01 23.26
N PHE A 125 -0.80 1.35 24.06
CA PHE A 125 0.21 0.45 23.51
C PHE A 125 -0.43 -0.75 22.80
N GLN A 126 -1.67 -1.10 23.18
CA GLN A 126 -2.46 -2.15 22.53
C GLN A 126 -3.12 -1.69 21.23
N LEU A 127 -2.77 -0.54 20.64
CA LEU A 127 -3.47 0.01 19.47
C LEU A 127 -3.60 -1.01 18.33
N SER A 128 -2.56 -1.81 18.05
CA SER A 128 -2.60 -2.84 17.01
C SER A 128 -3.60 -3.98 17.29
N LEU A 129 -4.07 -4.17 18.53
CA LEU A 129 -5.17 -5.08 18.85
C LEU A 129 -6.41 -4.77 18.02
N LYS A 130 -6.78 -3.48 17.96
CA LYS A 130 -7.92 -3.04 17.16
C LYS A 130 -7.51 -2.72 15.73
N GLU A 131 -6.39 -2.04 15.52
CA GLU A 131 -6.01 -1.57 14.18
C GLU A 131 -5.51 -2.69 13.29
N GLY A 132 -4.58 -3.53 13.74
CA GLY A 132 -4.08 -4.65 12.94
C GLY A 132 -5.20 -5.63 12.57
N LEU A 133 -6.09 -5.93 13.53
CA LEU A 133 -7.22 -6.81 13.30
C LEU A 133 -8.29 -6.19 12.39
N THR A 134 -8.57 -4.89 12.53
CA THR A 134 -9.59 -4.22 11.70
C THR A 134 -9.08 -3.95 10.30
N VAL A 135 -7.79 -3.63 10.12
CA VAL A 135 -7.16 -3.59 8.80
C VAL A 135 -7.20 -4.97 8.15
N PHE A 136 -6.88 -6.05 8.87
CA PHE A 136 -7.03 -7.40 8.33
C PHE A 136 -8.47 -7.66 7.85
N ARG A 137 -9.49 -7.26 8.63
CA ARG A 137 -10.91 -7.40 8.27
C ARG A 137 -11.27 -6.56 7.03
N ASP A 138 -10.81 -5.32 6.92
CA ASP A 138 -11.07 -4.49 5.73
C ASP A 138 -10.38 -5.04 4.47
N GLN A 139 -9.18 -5.59 4.60
CA GLN A 139 -8.47 -6.22 3.50
C GLN A 139 -9.18 -7.49 3.04
N GLU A 140 -9.69 -8.30 3.97
CA GLU A 140 -10.48 -9.50 3.65
C GLU A 140 -11.82 -9.14 3.02
N PHE A 141 -12.47 -8.07 3.48
CA PHE A 141 -13.70 -7.55 2.90
C PHE A 141 -13.52 -7.13 1.43
N SER A 142 -12.57 -6.23 1.16
CA SER A 142 -12.29 -5.78 -0.21
C SER A 142 -11.77 -6.92 -1.11
N SER A 143 -11.11 -7.93 -0.53
CA SER A 143 -10.65 -9.11 -1.26
C SER A 143 -11.78 -10.09 -1.61
N ASP A 144 -12.79 -10.23 -0.76
CA ASP A 144 -13.95 -11.10 -1.00
C ASP A 144 -14.95 -10.49 -1.99
N LEU A 145 -15.14 -9.16 -1.94
CA LEU A 145 -16.03 -8.45 -2.87
C LEU A 145 -15.38 -8.23 -4.23
N GLY A 146 -14.08 -7.93 -4.23
CA GLY A 146 -13.32 -7.56 -5.42
C GLY A 146 -12.27 -8.57 -5.84
N SER A 147 -11.12 -8.06 -6.31
CA SER A 147 -9.99 -8.89 -6.70
C SER A 147 -9.06 -9.11 -5.51
N ARG A 148 -9.09 -10.33 -4.95
CA ARG A 148 -8.16 -10.75 -3.88
C ARG A 148 -6.70 -10.58 -4.27
N ALA A 149 -6.33 -10.91 -5.51
CA ALA A 149 -4.97 -10.77 -6.01
C ALA A 149 -4.51 -9.30 -6.02
N VAL A 150 -5.32 -8.39 -6.57
CA VAL A 150 -4.99 -6.96 -6.63
C VAL A 150 -4.89 -6.36 -5.23
N ASN A 151 -5.86 -6.64 -4.34
CA ASN A 151 -5.80 -6.19 -2.95
C ASN A 151 -4.51 -6.68 -2.27
N ARG A 152 -4.17 -7.97 -2.41
CA ARG A 152 -2.94 -8.50 -1.85
C ARG A 152 -1.70 -7.81 -2.40
N ILE A 153 -1.62 -7.62 -3.71
CA ILE A 153 -0.52 -6.92 -4.38
C ILE A 153 -0.35 -5.51 -3.82
N GLN A 154 -1.44 -4.74 -3.72
CA GLN A 154 -1.40 -3.36 -3.25
C GLN A 154 -1.01 -3.27 -1.77
N ASN A 155 -1.50 -4.18 -0.93
CA ASN A 155 -1.09 -4.25 0.49
C ASN A 155 0.40 -4.60 0.63
N VAL A 156 0.91 -5.52 -0.20
CA VAL A 156 2.34 -5.87 -0.20
C VAL A 156 3.21 -4.72 -0.71
N ARG A 157 2.76 -3.95 -1.72
CA ARG A 157 3.44 -2.72 -2.14
C ARG A 157 3.55 -1.73 -0.98
N THR A 158 2.45 -1.48 -0.26
CA THR A 158 2.45 -0.62 0.93
C THR A 158 3.45 -1.11 1.98
N MET A 159 3.47 -2.41 2.28
CA MET A 159 4.42 -3.01 3.22
C MET A 159 5.87 -2.82 2.78
N ARG A 160 6.20 -3.24 1.54
CA ARG A 160 7.58 -3.22 1.05
C ARG A 160 8.13 -1.81 0.82
N ALA A 161 7.29 -0.88 0.38
CA ALA A 161 7.71 0.47 0.01
C ALA A 161 7.77 1.43 1.21
N MET A 162 6.78 1.34 2.10
CA MET A 162 6.56 2.36 3.11
C MET A 162 6.77 1.81 4.52
N GLN A 163 6.20 0.65 4.84
CA GLN A 163 6.32 0.06 6.18
C GLN A 163 7.76 -0.42 6.45
N PHE A 164 8.40 -1.14 5.52
CA PHE A 164 9.80 -1.55 5.66
C PHE A 164 10.75 -0.35 5.82
N ALA A 165 10.43 0.75 5.15
CA ALA A 165 11.19 1.99 5.26
C ALA A 165 11.01 2.65 6.64
N GLU A 166 9.82 2.55 7.25
CA GLU A 166 9.54 2.98 8.64
C GLU A 166 10.26 2.08 9.65
N ASP A 167 10.22 0.75 9.47
CA ASP A 167 10.87 -0.25 10.32
C ASP A 167 12.42 -0.18 10.28
N ALA A 168 12.97 0.47 9.26
CA ALA A 168 14.40 0.79 9.13
C ALA A 168 14.75 2.24 9.54
N SER A 169 13.76 3.02 9.99
CA SER A 169 13.93 4.44 10.34
C SER A 169 14.21 4.65 11.83
N PRO A 170 14.58 5.88 12.25
CA PRO A 170 14.67 6.23 13.67
C PRO A 170 13.34 6.08 14.45
N MET A 171 12.21 6.01 13.73
CA MET A 171 10.89 5.76 14.29
C MET A 171 10.49 4.28 14.34
N ALA A 172 11.39 3.35 14.03
CA ALA A 172 11.10 1.92 14.11
C ALA A 172 10.63 1.51 15.50
N HIS A 173 9.49 0.84 15.59
CA HIS A 173 8.90 0.34 16.83
C HIS A 173 8.19 -1.01 16.56
N PRO A 174 8.01 -1.88 17.56
CA PRO A 174 7.19 -3.08 17.38
C PRO A 174 5.71 -2.71 17.19
N ILE A 175 4.87 -3.65 16.71
CA ILE A 175 3.44 -3.39 16.49
C ILE A 175 2.68 -3.11 17.80
N ARG A 176 3.21 -3.57 18.95
CA ARG A 176 2.84 -3.13 20.29
C ARG A 176 4.00 -2.31 20.87
N PRO A 177 4.02 -0.97 20.71
CA PRO A 177 5.15 -0.14 21.14
C PRO A 177 5.45 -0.28 22.63
N ASP A 178 6.73 -0.15 23.02
CA ASP A 178 7.14 -0.17 24.43
C ASP A 178 7.25 1.24 25.03
N LYS A 179 7.41 2.28 24.18
CA LYS A 179 7.64 3.67 24.58
C LYS A 179 6.98 4.62 23.59
N VAL A 180 6.30 5.63 24.12
CA VAL A 180 5.57 6.65 23.35
C VAL A 180 5.74 8.00 24.06
N ILE A 181 6.09 9.06 23.33
CA ILE A 181 5.99 10.44 23.83
C ILE A 181 4.64 11.04 23.43
N GLU A 182 4.31 11.03 22.13
CA GLU A 182 3.04 11.51 21.59
C GLU A 182 2.31 10.36 20.89
N MET A 183 1.15 9.94 21.41
CA MET A 183 0.45 8.75 20.90
C MET A 183 -0.04 8.94 19.46
N ASN A 184 -0.36 10.17 19.05
CA ASN A 184 -0.75 10.44 17.67
C ASN A 184 0.35 10.11 16.64
N ASN A 185 1.62 10.05 17.07
CA ASN A 185 2.74 9.61 16.22
C ASN A 185 2.74 8.11 15.94
N PHE A 186 1.98 7.30 16.68
CA PHE A 186 1.96 5.84 16.60
C PHE A 186 0.75 5.28 15.82
N TYR A 187 -0.01 6.14 15.16
CA TYR A 187 -0.95 5.76 14.10
C TYR A 187 -0.18 5.43 12.81
N THR A 188 0.67 4.41 12.85
CA THR A 188 1.71 4.17 11.85
C THR A 188 1.41 3.00 10.93
N LEU A 189 2.15 2.92 9.83
CA LEU A 189 2.11 1.75 8.93
C LEU A 189 2.48 0.47 9.68
N THR A 190 3.35 0.58 10.69
CA THR A 190 3.72 -0.56 11.53
C THR A 190 2.56 -1.03 12.41
N VAL A 191 1.82 -0.14 13.07
CA VAL A 191 0.67 -0.55 13.91
C VAL A 191 -0.48 -1.11 13.06
N TYR A 192 -0.73 -0.51 11.90
CA TYR A 192 -1.85 -0.84 11.01
C TYR A 192 -1.52 -1.99 10.06
N GLU A 193 -0.58 -1.78 9.14
CA GLU A 193 -0.29 -2.69 8.03
C GLU A 193 0.57 -3.86 8.47
N LYS A 194 1.67 -3.63 9.20
CA LYS A 194 2.42 -4.78 9.78
C LYS A 194 1.59 -5.51 10.82
N GLY A 195 0.76 -4.78 11.57
CA GLY A 195 -0.24 -5.36 12.46
C GLY A 195 -1.16 -6.34 11.72
N SER A 196 -1.72 -5.95 10.58
CA SER A 196 -2.60 -6.82 9.79
C SER A 196 -1.86 -8.00 9.16
N GLU A 197 -0.60 -7.84 8.76
CA GLU A 197 0.24 -8.96 8.32
C GLU A 197 0.52 -9.96 9.46
N VAL A 198 0.64 -9.52 10.71
CA VAL A 198 0.75 -10.41 11.88
C VAL A 198 -0.56 -11.16 12.13
N ILE A 199 -1.72 -10.51 11.99
CA ILE A 199 -3.02 -11.20 12.05
C ILE A 199 -3.18 -12.19 10.90
N ARG A 200 -2.73 -11.83 9.69
CA ARG A 200 -2.73 -12.73 8.52
C ARG A 200 -1.82 -13.94 8.73
N MET A 201 -0.66 -13.77 9.38
CA MET A 201 0.19 -14.92 9.75
C MET A 201 -0.51 -15.86 10.74
N LEU A 202 -1.26 -15.34 11.72
CA LEU A 202 -2.11 -16.17 12.59
C LEU A 202 -3.14 -16.94 11.77
N HIS A 203 -3.83 -16.25 10.85
CA HIS A 203 -4.78 -16.87 9.93
C HIS A 203 -4.14 -17.98 9.08
N THR A 204 -2.95 -17.75 8.52
CA THR A 204 -2.19 -18.75 7.75
C THR A 204 -1.82 -19.98 8.59
N LEU A 205 -1.41 -19.79 9.85
CA LEU A 205 -1.03 -20.88 10.75
C LEU A 205 -2.25 -21.71 11.22
N LEU A 206 -3.38 -21.05 11.46
CA LEU A 206 -4.58 -21.67 12.04
C LEU A 206 -5.53 -22.23 10.97
N GLY A 207 -5.53 -21.63 9.78
CA GLY A 207 -6.60 -21.78 8.79
C GLY A 207 -7.87 -21.03 9.19
N GLU A 208 -8.75 -20.77 8.22
CA GLU A 208 -10.00 -20.00 8.41
C GLU A 208 -10.86 -20.55 9.56
N GLU A 209 -11.06 -21.87 9.62
CA GLU A 209 -11.95 -22.48 10.62
C GLU A 209 -11.49 -22.20 12.06
N ASN A 210 -10.20 -22.42 12.35
CA ASN A 210 -9.68 -22.21 13.69
C ASN A 210 -9.49 -20.73 14.01
N PHE A 211 -9.18 -19.90 13.00
CA PHE A 211 -9.16 -18.45 13.17
C PHE A 211 -10.54 -17.93 13.60
N GLN A 212 -11.62 -18.38 12.95
CA GLN A 212 -12.99 -18.00 13.35
C GLN A 212 -13.36 -18.51 14.75
N LYS A 213 -12.95 -19.73 15.14
CA LYS A 213 -13.12 -20.21 16.52
C LYS A 213 -12.38 -19.32 17.53
N GLY A 214 -11.16 -18.87 17.19
CA GLY A 214 -10.40 -17.94 18.01
C GLY A 214 -11.07 -16.58 18.13
N MET A 215 -11.64 -16.04 17.04
CA MET A 215 -12.45 -14.82 17.07
C MET A 215 -13.68 -14.97 17.99
N GLN A 216 -14.40 -16.08 17.88
CA GLN A 216 -15.56 -16.37 18.73
C GLN A 216 -15.18 -16.43 20.21
N LEU A 217 -14.10 -17.15 20.55
CA LEU A 217 -13.61 -17.24 21.92
C LEU A 217 -13.11 -15.89 22.45
N TYR A 218 -12.47 -15.09 21.60
CA TYR A 218 -12.03 -13.74 21.96
C TYR A 218 -13.23 -12.85 22.34
N PHE A 219 -14.29 -12.83 21.52
CA PHE A 219 -15.49 -12.08 21.86
C PHE A 219 -16.23 -12.65 23.07
N GLU A 220 -16.33 -13.97 23.21
CA GLU A 220 -16.95 -14.61 24.39
C GLU A 220 -16.28 -14.17 25.69
N ARG A 221 -14.94 -14.08 25.69
CA ARG A 221 -14.17 -13.72 26.89
C ARG A 221 -14.13 -12.22 27.19
N HIS A 222 -14.10 -11.38 26.14
CA HIS A 222 -13.69 -9.99 26.29
C HIS A 222 -14.75 -8.96 25.86
N ASP A 223 -15.92 -9.39 25.41
CA ASP A 223 -17.01 -8.47 25.11
C ASP A 223 -17.37 -7.55 26.29
N GLY A 224 -17.51 -6.25 26.02
CA GLY A 224 -17.78 -5.22 27.03
C GLY A 224 -16.56 -4.85 27.89
N SER A 225 -15.35 -5.26 27.50
CA SER A 225 -14.12 -5.00 28.24
C SER A 225 -13.04 -4.29 27.41
N ALA A 226 -11.96 -3.91 28.07
CA ALA A 226 -10.75 -3.41 27.44
C ALA A 226 -9.63 -4.46 27.56
N ALA A 227 -9.20 -5.01 26.43
CA ALA A 227 -8.30 -6.16 26.33
C ALA A 227 -6.90 -5.78 25.82
N THR A 228 -6.01 -6.77 25.72
CA THR A 228 -4.63 -6.63 25.25
C THR A 228 -4.35 -7.47 24.00
N CYS A 229 -3.23 -7.19 23.33
CA CYS A 229 -2.74 -8.05 22.24
C CYS A 229 -2.51 -9.50 22.70
N ASP A 230 -2.03 -9.70 23.94
CA ASP A 230 -1.76 -11.05 24.47
C ASP A 230 -3.07 -11.83 24.68
N ASP A 231 -4.15 -11.17 25.11
CA ASP A 231 -5.47 -11.78 25.28
C ASP A 231 -6.00 -12.33 23.94
N PHE A 232 -5.83 -11.56 22.86
CA PHE A 232 -6.22 -11.98 21.52
C PHE A 232 -5.43 -13.20 21.04
N VAL A 233 -4.11 -13.17 21.17
CA VAL A 233 -3.26 -14.32 20.80
C VAL A 233 -3.58 -15.54 21.66
N GLN A 234 -3.89 -15.36 22.96
CA GLN A 234 -4.29 -16.45 23.83
C GLN A 234 -5.62 -17.07 23.41
N ALA A 235 -6.61 -16.27 23.00
CA ALA A 235 -7.88 -16.80 22.48
C ALA A 235 -7.67 -17.61 21.19
N MET A 236 -6.78 -17.15 20.30
CA MET A 236 -6.41 -17.89 19.08
C MET A 236 -5.71 -19.22 19.41
N GLU A 237 -4.77 -19.22 20.36
CA GLU A 237 -4.04 -20.41 20.83
C GLU A 237 -5.00 -21.42 21.48
N ASP A 238 -5.82 -20.98 22.43
CA ASP A 238 -6.74 -21.84 23.18
C ASP A 238 -7.81 -22.48 22.29
N ALA A 239 -8.32 -21.75 21.30
CA ALA A 239 -9.36 -22.24 20.40
C ALA A 239 -8.83 -23.21 19.33
N SER A 240 -7.56 -23.06 18.93
CA SER A 240 -6.95 -23.82 17.85
C SER A 240 -6.06 -24.98 18.33
N ASN A 241 -5.55 -24.91 19.56
CA ASN A 241 -4.49 -25.77 20.09
C ASN A 241 -3.15 -25.65 19.33
N VAL A 242 -2.96 -24.59 18.54
CA VAL A 242 -1.67 -24.25 17.92
C VAL A 242 -0.85 -23.43 18.91
N ASP A 243 0.36 -23.86 19.24
CA ASP A 243 1.25 -23.10 20.12
C ASP A 243 1.73 -21.82 19.44
N LEU A 244 1.37 -20.67 20.02
CA LEU A 244 1.72 -19.33 19.57
C LEU A 244 2.71 -18.66 20.53
N SER A 245 3.32 -19.40 21.47
CA SER A 245 4.24 -18.84 22.47
C SER A 245 5.44 -18.15 21.82
N HIS A 246 6.03 -18.79 20.81
CA HIS A 246 7.10 -18.18 19.99
C HIS A 246 6.55 -17.04 19.14
N PHE A 247 5.37 -17.23 18.55
CA PHE A 247 4.74 -16.26 17.66
C PHE A 247 4.54 -14.89 18.31
N ARG A 248 4.24 -14.83 19.61
CA ARG A 248 4.07 -13.57 20.38
C ARG A 248 5.26 -12.60 20.24
N ARG A 249 6.46 -13.06 19.88
CA ARG A 249 7.62 -12.18 19.62
C ARG A 249 7.39 -11.16 18.51
N TRP A 250 6.50 -11.44 17.55
CA TRP A 250 6.10 -10.46 16.52
C TRP A 250 5.51 -9.17 17.11
N TYR A 251 4.91 -9.25 18.30
CA TYR A 251 4.34 -8.09 18.99
C TYR A 251 5.39 -7.22 19.69
N SER A 252 6.59 -7.75 19.96
CA SER A 252 7.61 -7.07 20.78
C SER A 252 8.92 -6.77 20.04
N GLN A 253 9.12 -7.28 18.82
CA GLN A 253 10.35 -7.06 18.05
C GLN A 253 10.11 -6.16 16.83
N ALA A 254 10.73 -4.98 16.82
CA ALA A 254 10.75 -4.06 15.69
C ALA A 254 11.68 -4.53 14.57
N GLY A 255 11.56 -3.92 13.40
CA GLY A 255 12.41 -4.18 12.25
C GLY A 255 11.88 -5.29 11.35
N THR A 256 12.38 -5.30 10.12
CA THR A 256 12.00 -6.27 9.08
C THR A 256 12.98 -7.44 9.06
N PRO A 257 12.53 -8.69 9.27
CA PRO A 257 13.40 -9.85 9.13
C PRO A 257 13.87 -10.03 7.69
N VAL A 258 15.09 -10.52 7.54
CA VAL A 258 15.66 -10.99 6.27
C VAL A 258 15.68 -12.52 6.32
N VAL A 259 15.04 -13.14 5.34
CA VAL A 259 15.01 -14.59 5.16
C VAL A 259 15.85 -14.93 3.93
N THR A 260 16.96 -15.63 4.14
CA THR A 260 17.84 -16.09 3.07
C THR A 260 17.58 -17.56 2.80
N VAL A 261 17.34 -17.90 1.54
CA VAL A 261 17.06 -19.27 1.09
C VAL A 261 18.18 -19.75 0.17
N ARG A 262 18.63 -20.98 0.39
CA ARG A 262 19.50 -21.74 -0.51
C ARG A 262 18.86 -23.08 -0.78
N ASP A 263 19.00 -23.57 -1.99
CA ASP A 263 18.45 -24.86 -2.38
C ASP A 263 19.51 -25.78 -2.98
N ASP A 264 19.22 -27.08 -2.90
CA ASP A 264 19.98 -28.15 -3.54
C ASP A 264 19.02 -29.22 -4.05
N TYR A 265 19.24 -29.67 -5.28
CA TYR A 265 18.49 -30.78 -5.87
C TYR A 265 19.43 -31.94 -6.14
N ASN A 266 19.17 -33.08 -5.50
CA ASN A 266 19.92 -34.31 -5.71
C ASN A 266 19.14 -35.25 -6.65
N PRO A 267 19.58 -35.43 -7.91
CA PRO A 267 18.90 -36.30 -8.87
C PRO A 267 19.06 -37.79 -8.58
N GLU A 268 20.08 -38.21 -7.79
CA GLU A 268 20.27 -39.62 -7.44
C GLU A 268 19.26 -40.09 -6.39
N THR A 269 18.88 -39.19 -5.49
CA THR A 269 17.92 -39.47 -4.41
C THR A 269 16.54 -38.87 -4.66
N GLU A 270 16.36 -38.08 -5.72
CA GLU A 270 15.15 -37.29 -5.99
C GLU A 270 14.73 -36.44 -4.77
N HIS A 271 15.74 -35.87 -4.09
CA HIS A 271 15.53 -35.00 -2.93
C HIS A 271 15.74 -33.55 -3.32
N TYR A 272 14.84 -32.69 -2.86
CA TYR A 272 15.03 -31.24 -2.88
C TYR A 272 15.18 -30.72 -1.47
N THR A 273 16.24 -29.96 -1.23
CA THR A 273 16.60 -29.43 0.09
C THR A 273 16.53 -27.91 0.07
N LEU A 274 15.75 -27.33 0.98
CA LEU A 274 15.77 -25.90 1.28
C LEU A 274 16.50 -25.67 2.60
N THR A 275 17.60 -24.92 2.56
CA THR A 275 18.23 -24.35 3.75
C THR A 275 17.80 -22.90 3.88
N ILE A 276 17.06 -22.60 4.95
CA ILE A 276 16.44 -21.31 5.21
C ILE A 276 17.03 -20.73 6.48
N SER A 277 17.58 -19.53 6.39
CA SER A 277 18.08 -18.78 7.53
C SER A 277 17.33 -17.46 7.71
N GLN A 278 17.18 -17.00 8.95
CA GLN A 278 16.55 -15.72 9.27
C GLN A 278 17.42 -14.88 10.18
N MET A 279 17.38 -13.56 9.97
CA MET A 279 17.94 -12.59 10.90
C MET A 279 17.18 -11.27 10.82
N THR A 280 17.07 -10.53 11.93
CA THR A 280 16.51 -9.17 11.92
C THR A 280 17.65 -8.20 12.23
N PRO A 281 17.91 -7.19 11.38
CA PRO A 281 18.90 -6.17 11.70
C PRO A 281 18.53 -5.40 12.99
N PRO A 282 19.53 -4.94 13.78
CA PRO A 282 19.29 -4.02 14.88
C PRO A 282 18.53 -2.77 14.42
N THR A 283 17.60 -2.30 15.25
CA THR A 283 16.91 -1.02 15.05
C THR A 283 17.41 0.01 16.05
N ALA A 284 17.09 1.30 15.85
CA ALA A 284 17.58 2.38 16.71
C ALA A 284 17.34 2.12 18.21
N GLU A 285 16.18 1.56 18.56
CA GLU A 285 15.79 1.34 19.96
C GLU A 285 15.95 -0.10 20.45
N GLN A 286 16.25 -1.06 19.57
CA GLN A 286 16.39 -2.48 19.92
C GLN A 286 17.61 -3.09 19.23
N GLN A 287 18.67 -3.31 20.01
CA GLN A 287 19.94 -3.88 19.52
C GLN A 287 19.91 -5.42 19.50
N GLU A 288 19.27 -6.04 20.49
CA GLU A 288 19.08 -7.48 20.56
C GLU A 288 17.88 -7.91 19.72
N LYS A 289 18.06 -8.96 18.92
CA LYS A 289 17.03 -9.54 18.05
C LYS A 289 17.11 -11.06 18.14
N HIS A 290 15.95 -11.72 18.14
CA HIS A 290 15.85 -13.18 18.17
C HIS A 290 15.10 -13.70 16.95
N PRO A 291 15.31 -14.98 16.56
CA PRO A 291 14.52 -15.63 15.51
C PRO A 291 13.03 -15.55 15.79
N LEU A 292 12.21 -15.33 14.77
CA LEU A 292 10.76 -15.29 14.85
C LEU A 292 10.17 -16.63 14.40
N HIS A 293 8.88 -16.84 14.65
CA HIS A 293 8.11 -17.91 14.04
C HIS A 293 7.55 -17.38 12.72
N ILE A 294 8.21 -17.70 11.62
CA ILE A 294 7.87 -17.23 10.28
C ILE A 294 7.10 -18.36 9.55
N PRO A 295 5.80 -18.21 9.28
CA PRO A 295 5.09 -19.09 8.35
C PRO A 295 5.58 -18.80 6.92
N PHE A 296 6.30 -19.76 6.33
CA PHE A 296 6.95 -19.61 5.04
C PHE A 296 6.29 -20.52 4.00
N ASP A 297 5.36 -19.98 3.23
CA ASP A 297 4.60 -20.71 2.20
C ASP A 297 5.42 -20.92 0.93
N ILE A 298 5.44 -22.17 0.43
CA ILE A 298 6.13 -22.59 -0.78
C ILE A 298 5.25 -23.38 -1.75
N GLU A 299 5.63 -23.41 -3.02
CA GLU A 299 5.16 -24.39 -4.00
C GLU A 299 6.31 -24.77 -4.93
N LEU A 300 6.41 -26.04 -5.30
CA LEU A 300 7.46 -26.53 -6.21
C LEU A 300 6.82 -26.87 -7.55
N TYR A 301 7.45 -26.42 -8.65
CA TYR A 301 6.97 -26.68 -10.00
C TYR A 301 7.95 -27.54 -10.79
N ASP A 302 7.44 -28.49 -11.56
CA ASP A 302 8.22 -29.17 -12.60
C ASP A 302 8.36 -28.31 -13.86
N ASN A 303 9.04 -28.81 -14.90
CA ASN A 303 9.25 -28.09 -16.15
C ASN A 303 7.97 -27.84 -16.97
N GLU A 304 6.87 -28.52 -16.68
CA GLU A 304 5.58 -28.30 -17.35
C GLU A 304 4.70 -27.29 -16.60
N GLY A 305 5.17 -26.76 -15.47
CA GLY A 305 4.38 -25.88 -14.61
C GLY A 305 3.38 -26.63 -13.75
N LYS A 306 3.54 -27.95 -13.57
CA LYS A 306 2.71 -28.72 -12.63
C LYS A 306 3.34 -28.70 -11.25
N VAL A 307 2.48 -28.70 -10.23
CA VAL A 307 2.91 -28.70 -8.83
C VAL A 307 3.45 -30.08 -8.47
N ILE A 308 4.66 -30.11 -7.93
CA ILE A 308 5.27 -31.30 -7.33
C ILE A 308 4.73 -31.45 -5.90
N PRO A 309 4.09 -32.57 -5.53
CA PRO A 309 3.59 -32.78 -4.18
C PRO A 309 4.71 -32.75 -3.13
N LEU A 310 4.51 -31.96 -2.07
CA LEU A 310 5.44 -31.88 -0.95
C LEU A 310 5.26 -33.09 -0.04
N GLN A 311 6.31 -33.89 0.14
CA GLN A 311 6.30 -35.07 0.99
C GLN A 311 7.69 -35.38 1.54
N LYS A 312 7.74 -36.12 2.65
CA LYS A 312 8.96 -36.63 3.26
C LYS A 312 8.66 -37.93 4.00
N ASP A 313 9.52 -38.94 3.87
CA ASP A 313 9.38 -40.26 4.51
C ASP A 313 8.00 -40.91 4.25
N GLY A 314 7.43 -40.69 3.05
CA GLY A 314 6.12 -41.22 2.65
C GLY A 314 4.90 -40.46 3.22
N HIS A 315 5.11 -39.33 3.90
CA HIS A 315 4.05 -38.49 4.46
C HIS A 315 3.97 -37.13 3.76
N PRO A 316 2.76 -36.60 3.50
CA PRO A 316 2.59 -35.24 3.00
C PRO A 316 3.22 -34.21 3.96
N VAL A 317 3.91 -33.23 3.40
CA VAL A 317 4.45 -32.08 4.14
C VAL A 317 3.57 -30.86 3.83
N HIS A 318 3.24 -30.09 4.87
CA HIS A 318 2.46 -28.87 4.68
C HIS A 318 3.29 -27.82 3.92
N HIS A 319 2.63 -27.06 3.03
CA HIS A 319 3.28 -26.04 2.18
C HIS A 319 3.74 -24.81 2.96
N VAL A 320 3.10 -24.51 4.09
CA VAL A 320 3.57 -23.49 5.05
C VAL A 320 4.61 -24.13 5.98
N LEU A 321 5.88 -23.78 5.75
CA LEU A 321 7.01 -24.22 6.56
C LEU A 321 7.14 -23.36 7.82
N ASN A 322 7.37 -23.99 8.97
CA ASN A 322 7.58 -23.30 10.24
C ASN A 322 9.05 -22.91 10.42
N VAL A 323 9.45 -21.76 9.88
CA VAL A 323 10.81 -21.24 10.03
C VAL A 323 10.93 -20.53 11.37
N THR A 324 11.50 -21.23 12.36
CA THR A 324 11.55 -20.87 13.79
C THR A 324 12.97 -20.69 14.32
N GLN A 325 13.99 -21.28 13.69
CA GLN A 325 15.38 -21.14 14.14
C GLN A 325 16.14 -20.14 13.25
N ALA A 326 17.34 -19.77 13.67
CA ALA A 326 18.22 -18.90 12.89
C ALA A 326 18.62 -19.51 11.54
N GLU A 327 18.77 -20.84 11.49
CA GLU A 327 18.99 -21.62 10.26
C GLU A 327 18.30 -22.98 10.43
N GLN A 328 17.57 -23.43 9.40
CA GLN A 328 16.88 -24.72 9.36
C GLN A 328 16.90 -25.30 7.96
N THR A 329 16.80 -26.63 7.87
CA THR A 329 16.75 -27.35 6.61
C THR A 329 15.44 -28.14 6.49
N PHE A 330 14.79 -28.01 5.34
CA PHE A 330 13.61 -28.75 4.94
C PHE A 330 13.98 -29.62 3.75
N VAL A 331 13.66 -30.92 3.82
CA VAL A 331 13.95 -31.90 2.77
C VAL A 331 12.63 -32.45 2.25
N PHE A 332 12.50 -32.52 0.94
CA PHE A 332 11.34 -33.07 0.25
C PHE A 332 11.80 -34.24 -0.62
N ASP A 333 11.11 -35.38 -0.47
CA ASP A 333 11.37 -36.62 -1.19
C ASP A 333 10.44 -36.74 -2.41
N ASN A 334 10.74 -37.67 -3.32
CA ASN A 334 9.98 -37.90 -4.55
C ASN A 334 9.85 -36.64 -5.42
N VAL A 335 10.87 -35.79 -5.41
CA VAL A 335 10.98 -34.62 -6.28
C VAL A 335 11.60 -35.11 -7.59
N TYR A 336 10.76 -35.60 -8.49
CA TYR A 336 11.15 -36.29 -9.72
C TYR A 336 11.77 -35.38 -10.80
N PHE A 337 11.84 -34.08 -10.56
CA PHE A 337 12.39 -33.08 -11.47
C PHE A 337 13.01 -31.94 -10.67
N GLN A 338 14.10 -31.33 -11.16
CA GLN A 338 14.70 -30.16 -10.53
C GLN A 338 13.68 -29.01 -10.48
N PRO A 339 13.17 -28.63 -9.29
CA PRO A 339 12.01 -27.76 -9.23
C PRO A 339 12.35 -26.30 -9.51
N VAL A 340 11.38 -25.55 -10.00
CA VAL A 340 11.34 -24.10 -9.86
C VAL A 340 10.51 -23.79 -8.61
N PRO A 341 11.11 -23.23 -7.54
CA PRO A 341 10.36 -22.91 -6.33
C PRO A 341 9.58 -21.60 -6.50
N SER A 342 8.36 -21.54 -5.99
CA SER A 342 7.67 -20.30 -5.63
C SER A 342 7.77 -20.15 -4.12
N LEU A 343 8.44 -19.09 -3.67
CA LEU A 343 8.82 -18.89 -2.27
C LEU A 343 8.07 -17.70 -1.68
N LEU A 344 7.76 -17.76 -0.38
CA LEU A 344 7.04 -16.71 0.34
C LEU A 344 5.72 -16.34 -0.37
N ARG A 345 4.99 -17.37 -0.83
CA ARG A 345 3.72 -17.21 -1.55
C ARG A 345 2.76 -16.34 -0.75
N GLU A 346 1.99 -15.53 -1.49
CA GLU A 346 1.07 -14.54 -0.94
C GLU A 346 1.70 -13.64 0.13
N PHE A 347 3.03 -13.44 0.09
CA PHE A 347 3.79 -12.73 1.11
C PHE A 347 3.45 -13.25 2.52
N SER A 348 3.51 -14.58 2.69
CA SER A 348 3.06 -15.30 3.89
C SER A 348 3.64 -14.81 5.22
N ALA A 349 4.74 -14.05 5.19
CA ALA A 349 5.24 -13.28 6.33
C ALA A 349 5.85 -11.94 5.87
N PRO A 350 5.82 -10.89 6.72
CA PRO A 350 6.34 -9.56 6.37
C PRO A 350 7.87 -9.47 6.45
N VAL A 351 8.55 -10.15 5.52
CA VAL A 351 10.01 -10.31 5.50
C VAL A 351 10.63 -9.90 4.16
N LYS A 352 11.92 -9.58 4.18
CA LYS A 352 12.74 -9.45 2.96
C LYS A 352 13.25 -10.83 2.55
N LEU A 353 12.93 -11.27 1.35
CA LEU A 353 13.39 -12.55 0.80
C LEU A 353 14.71 -12.36 0.03
N GLU A 354 15.72 -13.16 0.38
CA GLU A 354 16.96 -13.28 -0.36
C GLU A 354 17.08 -14.69 -0.95
N TYR A 355 16.90 -14.79 -2.26
CA TYR A 355 17.14 -16.01 -3.02
C TYR A 355 17.81 -15.63 -4.34
N LYS A 356 18.74 -16.47 -4.81
CA LYS A 356 19.52 -16.23 -6.04
C LYS A 356 18.74 -16.66 -7.27
N TRP A 357 17.66 -15.93 -7.55
CA TRP A 357 16.82 -16.19 -8.73
C TRP A 357 17.63 -16.07 -10.03
N SER A 358 17.40 -17.00 -10.94
CA SER A 358 17.68 -16.77 -12.36
C SER A 358 16.48 -16.12 -13.05
N ASP A 359 16.74 -15.36 -14.10
CA ASP A 359 15.68 -14.78 -14.93
C ASP A 359 14.76 -15.85 -15.53
N GLN A 360 15.30 -17.04 -15.83
CA GLN A 360 14.51 -18.15 -16.36
C GLN A 360 13.49 -18.65 -15.32
N GLN A 361 13.87 -18.76 -14.04
CA GLN A 361 12.94 -19.12 -12.97
C GLN A 361 11.85 -18.06 -12.81
N LEU A 362 12.21 -16.77 -12.82
CA LEU A 362 11.25 -15.68 -12.65
C LEU A 362 10.26 -15.59 -13.82
N THR A 363 10.76 -15.63 -15.05
CA THR A 363 9.91 -15.65 -16.25
C THR A 363 9.10 -16.94 -16.39
N PHE A 364 9.57 -18.06 -15.83
CA PHE A 364 8.78 -19.28 -15.69
C PHE A 364 7.62 -19.07 -14.70
N LEU A 365 7.87 -18.53 -13.51
CA LEU A 365 6.83 -18.25 -12.51
C LEU A 365 5.79 -17.24 -13.01
N MET A 366 6.19 -16.21 -13.75
CA MET A 366 5.28 -15.27 -14.41
C MET A 366 4.27 -15.97 -15.34
N ARG A 367 4.63 -17.12 -15.92
CA ARG A 367 3.80 -17.89 -16.85
C ARG A 367 3.01 -19.02 -16.18
N HIS A 368 3.62 -19.69 -15.20
CA HIS A 368 3.13 -20.98 -14.71
C HIS A 368 2.68 -20.98 -13.25
N ALA A 369 3.02 -19.96 -12.46
CA ALA A 369 2.60 -19.94 -11.07
C ALA A 369 1.06 -19.93 -10.97
N ARG A 370 0.50 -20.83 -10.16
CA ARG A 370 -0.94 -20.98 -9.96
C ARG A 370 -1.57 -19.80 -9.22
N ASN A 371 -0.78 -19.13 -8.38
CA ASN A 371 -1.22 -17.99 -7.59
C ASN A 371 -0.84 -16.70 -8.30
N ASP A 372 -1.83 -15.84 -8.54
CA ASP A 372 -1.68 -14.59 -9.28
C ASP A 372 -0.70 -13.62 -8.61
N PHE A 373 -0.72 -13.54 -7.27
CA PHE A 373 0.26 -12.76 -6.53
C PHE A 373 1.70 -13.25 -6.81
N SER A 374 1.91 -14.56 -6.93
CA SER A 374 3.24 -15.14 -7.21
C SER A 374 3.72 -14.82 -8.63
N ARG A 375 2.81 -14.73 -9.61
CA ARG A 375 3.13 -14.26 -10.97
C ARG A 375 3.62 -12.80 -10.93
N TRP A 376 2.92 -11.95 -10.18
CA TRP A 376 3.31 -10.56 -9.96
C TRP A 376 4.65 -10.44 -9.22
N ASP A 377 4.85 -11.19 -8.13
CA ASP A 377 6.06 -11.08 -7.30
C ASP A 377 7.32 -11.54 -8.05
N ALA A 378 7.17 -12.53 -8.93
CA ALA A 378 8.23 -12.94 -9.85
C ALA A 378 8.61 -11.81 -10.82
N ALA A 379 7.62 -11.10 -11.38
CA ALA A 379 7.87 -9.93 -12.22
C ALA A 379 8.58 -8.80 -11.46
N GLN A 380 8.20 -8.56 -10.19
CA GLN A 380 8.87 -7.55 -9.35
C GLN A 380 10.32 -7.92 -9.05
N SER A 381 10.58 -9.19 -8.75
CA SER A 381 11.95 -9.69 -8.54
C SER A 381 12.81 -9.56 -9.80
N LEU A 382 12.22 -9.80 -10.97
CA LEU A 382 12.90 -9.64 -12.26
C LEU A 382 13.25 -8.16 -12.50
N LEU A 383 12.28 -7.26 -12.32
CA LEU A 383 12.49 -5.82 -12.44
C LEU A 383 13.54 -5.31 -11.44
N ALA A 384 13.51 -5.78 -10.19
CA ALA A 384 14.45 -5.36 -9.15
C ALA A 384 15.92 -5.62 -9.54
N ASN A 385 16.22 -6.74 -10.23
CA ASN A 385 17.57 -7.03 -10.73
C ASN A 385 18.03 -5.95 -11.71
N TYR A 386 17.20 -5.64 -12.70
CA TYR A 386 17.54 -4.67 -13.74
C TYR A 386 17.51 -3.22 -13.26
N ILE A 387 16.65 -2.89 -12.30
CA ILE A 387 16.64 -1.59 -11.64
C ILE A 387 17.96 -1.36 -10.89
N LYS A 388 18.43 -2.34 -10.11
CA LYS A 388 19.73 -2.25 -9.40
C LYS A 388 20.90 -2.05 -10.36
N ILE A 389 20.94 -2.84 -11.45
CA ILE A 389 21.95 -2.70 -12.50
C ILE A 389 21.93 -1.28 -13.08
N ASN A 390 20.75 -0.79 -13.44
CA ASN A 390 20.62 0.47 -14.15
C ASN A 390 20.80 1.71 -13.27
N VAL A 391 20.49 1.65 -11.97
CA VAL A 391 20.82 2.73 -11.03
C VAL A 391 22.34 2.88 -10.92
N ASN A 392 23.07 1.78 -10.80
CA ASN A 392 24.54 1.81 -10.81
C ASN A 392 25.10 2.37 -12.13
N ARG A 393 24.50 2.00 -13.27
CA ARG A 393 24.86 2.55 -14.58
C ARG A 393 24.60 4.05 -14.68
N SER A 394 23.44 4.54 -14.24
CA SER A 394 23.11 5.98 -14.21
C SER A 394 24.13 6.76 -13.37
N GLN A 395 24.52 6.25 -12.21
CA GLN A 395 25.57 6.87 -11.36
C GLN A 395 26.94 6.98 -12.06
N GLN A 396 27.21 6.10 -13.03
CA GLN A 396 28.41 6.12 -13.87
C GLN A 396 28.23 6.88 -15.19
N GLY A 397 27.07 7.52 -15.42
CA GLY A 397 26.75 8.22 -16.67
C GLY A 397 26.52 7.28 -17.87
N GLN A 398 26.16 6.01 -17.62
CA GLN A 398 25.91 5.01 -18.66
C GLN A 398 24.40 4.88 -18.95
N PRO A 399 24.01 4.60 -20.20
CA PRO A 399 22.60 4.44 -20.57
C PRO A 399 21.99 3.15 -20.01
N LEU A 400 20.66 3.09 -20.00
CA LEU A 400 19.90 1.89 -19.62
C LEU A 400 20.34 0.66 -20.43
N SER A 401 20.42 -0.49 -19.78
CA SER A 401 20.60 -1.80 -20.39
C SER A 401 19.52 -2.75 -19.87
N LEU A 402 18.73 -3.28 -20.80
CA LEU A 402 17.69 -4.26 -20.52
C LEU A 402 17.77 -5.38 -21.58
N PRO A 403 17.97 -6.64 -21.18
CA PRO A 403 17.96 -7.76 -22.12
C PRO A 403 16.59 -7.96 -22.76
N LEU A 404 16.59 -8.38 -24.03
CA LEU A 404 15.37 -8.55 -24.81
C LEU A 404 14.41 -9.58 -24.17
N HIS A 405 14.93 -10.66 -23.58
CA HIS A 405 14.10 -11.68 -22.93
C HIS A 405 13.29 -11.15 -21.74
N VAL A 406 13.72 -10.03 -21.14
CA VAL A 406 12.96 -9.36 -20.08
C VAL A 406 11.79 -8.61 -20.67
N ALA A 407 12.00 -7.84 -21.75
CA ALA A 407 10.92 -7.18 -22.46
C ALA A 407 9.91 -8.19 -23.02
N ASP A 408 10.39 -9.32 -23.56
CA ASP A 408 9.54 -10.41 -24.04
C ASP A 408 8.69 -11.04 -22.94
N ALA A 409 9.16 -11.07 -21.69
CA ALA A 409 8.36 -11.54 -20.57
C ALA A 409 7.13 -10.64 -20.32
N PHE A 410 7.30 -9.31 -20.45
CA PHE A 410 6.18 -8.37 -20.37
C PHE A 410 5.30 -8.40 -21.62
N ARG A 411 5.89 -8.62 -22.81
CA ARG A 411 5.15 -8.88 -24.06
C ARG A 411 4.22 -10.09 -23.92
N ALA A 412 4.72 -11.17 -23.34
CA ALA A 412 3.93 -12.38 -23.09
C ALA A 412 2.74 -12.12 -22.15
N ILE A 413 2.90 -11.25 -21.14
CA ILE A 413 1.79 -10.85 -20.26
C ILE A 413 0.76 -10.01 -20.99
N LEU A 414 1.18 -9.05 -21.83
CA LEU A 414 0.27 -8.24 -22.65
C LEU A 414 -0.57 -9.08 -23.62
N LEU A 415 0.01 -10.14 -24.17
CA LEU A 415 -0.62 -10.98 -25.20
C LEU A 415 -1.30 -12.24 -24.64
N ASP A 416 -1.27 -12.46 -23.32
CA ASP A 416 -1.93 -13.61 -22.69
C ASP A 416 -3.43 -13.33 -22.53
N GLU A 417 -4.26 -13.85 -23.45
CA GLU A 417 -5.71 -13.70 -23.40
C GLU A 417 -6.37 -14.37 -22.17
N LYS A 418 -5.63 -15.20 -21.41
CA LYS A 418 -6.16 -15.92 -20.24
C LYS A 418 -5.89 -15.19 -18.92
N ILE A 419 -4.99 -14.21 -18.90
CA ILE A 419 -4.67 -13.48 -17.68
C ILE A 419 -5.83 -12.56 -17.29
N ASP A 420 -6.11 -12.43 -16.00
CA ASP A 420 -7.02 -11.38 -15.50
C ASP A 420 -6.45 -10.01 -15.89
N PRO A 421 -7.21 -9.13 -16.59
CA PRO A 421 -6.77 -7.78 -16.91
C PRO A 421 -6.30 -6.98 -15.69
N ALA A 422 -6.90 -7.20 -14.52
CA ALA A 422 -6.49 -6.53 -13.29
C ALA A 422 -5.09 -6.98 -12.85
N LEU A 423 -4.78 -8.28 -12.94
CA LEU A 423 -3.43 -8.79 -12.70
C LEU A 423 -2.43 -8.28 -13.74
N ALA A 424 -2.79 -8.28 -15.03
CA ALA A 424 -1.92 -7.76 -16.07
C ALA A 424 -1.56 -6.29 -15.83
N ALA A 425 -2.54 -5.47 -15.44
CA ALA A 425 -2.31 -4.07 -15.07
C ALA A 425 -1.31 -3.94 -13.91
N GLU A 426 -1.41 -4.80 -12.90
CA GLU A 426 -0.48 -4.79 -11.76
C GLU A 426 0.93 -5.23 -12.13
N ILE A 427 1.08 -6.25 -12.99
CA ILE A 427 2.38 -6.72 -13.50
C ILE A 427 3.05 -5.64 -14.35
N LEU A 428 2.28 -4.98 -15.21
CA LEU A 428 2.75 -3.92 -16.09
C LEU A 428 2.93 -2.58 -15.36
N THR A 429 2.48 -2.44 -14.13
CA THR A 429 2.76 -1.26 -13.32
C THR A 429 4.16 -1.38 -12.71
N LEU A 430 5.10 -0.57 -13.20
CA LEU A 430 6.45 -0.48 -12.62
C LEU A 430 6.39 -0.10 -11.13
N PRO A 431 7.30 -0.64 -10.29
CA PRO A 431 7.48 -0.19 -8.93
C PRO A 431 7.66 1.34 -8.86
N SER A 432 6.99 1.97 -7.91
CA SER A 432 7.17 3.38 -7.61
C SER A 432 8.61 3.70 -7.21
N GLN A 433 9.01 4.97 -7.30
CA GLN A 433 10.35 5.39 -6.87
C GLN A 433 10.62 5.06 -5.39
N ASN A 434 9.59 5.03 -4.55
CA ASN A 434 9.69 4.64 -3.14
C ASN A 434 9.90 3.12 -2.98
N GLU A 435 9.21 2.29 -3.75
CA GLU A 435 9.48 0.84 -3.81
C GLU A 435 10.92 0.56 -4.26
N ILE A 436 11.37 1.28 -5.29
CA ILE A 436 12.73 1.16 -5.80
C ILE A 436 13.76 1.57 -4.74
N ALA A 437 13.50 2.63 -3.97
CA ALA A 437 14.41 3.10 -2.94
C ALA A 437 14.73 2.03 -1.88
N GLU A 438 13.78 1.16 -1.56
CA GLU A 438 13.96 0.06 -0.59
C GLU A 438 14.84 -1.10 -1.11
N LEU A 439 15.19 -1.10 -2.39
CA LEU A 439 16.19 -2.01 -2.96
C LEU A 439 17.63 -1.61 -2.63
N PHE A 440 17.85 -0.41 -2.06
CA PHE A 440 19.17 0.17 -1.82
C PHE A 440 19.38 0.53 -0.36
N GLN A 441 20.59 0.29 0.14
CA GLN A 441 21.00 0.77 1.46
C GLN A 441 21.11 2.31 1.46
N THR A 442 21.82 2.86 0.48
CA THR A 442 21.91 4.30 0.22
C THR A 442 21.09 4.66 -1.01
N ILE A 443 20.10 5.53 -0.83
CA ILE A 443 19.15 5.97 -1.82
C ILE A 443 19.77 7.10 -2.66
N ASP A 444 19.80 6.89 -3.97
CA ASP A 444 20.07 7.95 -4.94
C ASP A 444 18.76 8.31 -5.66
N PRO A 445 18.02 9.31 -5.18
CA PRO A 445 16.67 9.60 -5.68
C PRO A 445 16.68 10.13 -7.12
N ILE A 446 17.78 10.71 -7.58
CA ILE A 446 17.90 11.23 -8.96
C ILE A 446 18.13 10.05 -9.91
N ALA A 447 19.10 9.19 -9.61
CA ALA A 447 19.36 8.00 -10.42
C ALA A 447 18.13 7.07 -10.50
N ILE A 448 17.39 6.92 -9.39
CA ILE A 448 16.14 6.17 -9.36
C ILE A 448 15.10 6.76 -10.31
N ALA A 449 14.89 8.08 -10.27
CA ALA A 449 13.92 8.75 -11.14
C ALA A 449 14.33 8.67 -12.63
N GLU A 450 15.60 8.86 -12.95
CA GLU A 450 16.15 8.71 -14.30
C GLU A 450 15.95 7.29 -14.83
N VAL A 451 16.29 6.27 -14.04
CA VAL A 451 16.15 4.86 -14.42
C VAL A 451 14.69 4.48 -14.58
N HIS A 452 13.82 4.91 -13.66
CA HIS A 452 12.38 4.68 -13.78
C HIS A 452 11.82 5.28 -15.08
N GLY A 453 12.22 6.52 -15.43
CA GLY A 453 11.84 7.15 -16.69
C GLY A 453 12.41 6.44 -17.92
N ALA A 454 13.68 6.04 -17.88
CA ALA A 454 14.35 5.33 -18.97
C ALA A 454 13.74 3.94 -19.22
N LEU A 455 13.46 3.18 -18.15
CA LEU A 455 12.81 1.87 -18.25
C LEU A 455 11.40 1.98 -18.83
N THR A 456 10.64 3.01 -18.44
CA THR A 456 9.32 3.30 -19.01
C THR A 456 9.42 3.53 -20.52
N ARG A 457 10.37 4.37 -20.97
CA ARG A 457 10.59 4.66 -22.39
C ARG A 457 11.04 3.42 -23.18
N THR A 458 11.93 2.61 -22.61
CA THR A 458 12.40 1.38 -23.26
C THR A 458 11.25 0.41 -23.47
N LEU A 459 10.45 0.12 -22.44
CA LEU A 459 9.30 -0.76 -22.60
C LEU A 459 8.26 -0.18 -23.56
N ALA A 460 8.01 1.13 -23.51
CA ALA A 460 7.11 1.81 -24.44
C ALA A 460 7.54 1.65 -25.90
N SER A 461 8.86 1.70 -26.17
CA SER A 461 9.42 1.52 -27.51
C SER A 461 9.37 0.06 -27.97
N GLU A 462 9.77 -0.88 -27.11
CA GLU A 462 9.86 -2.31 -27.48
C GLU A 462 8.47 -2.96 -27.67
N LEU A 463 7.45 -2.45 -26.98
CA LEU A 463 6.09 -3.02 -26.90
C LEU A 463 5.02 -2.08 -27.47
N ALA A 464 5.41 -1.13 -28.32
CA ALA A 464 4.53 -0.06 -28.80
C ALA A 464 3.24 -0.59 -29.47
N ASP A 465 3.39 -1.57 -30.37
CA ASP A 465 2.27 -2.15 -31.12
C ASP A 465 1.32 -2.92 -30.17
N GLU A 466 1.88 -3.72 -29.26
CA GLU A 466 1.09 -4.46 -28.27
C GLU A 466 0.37 -3.53 -27.30
N PHE A 467 1.04 -2.49 -26.79
CA PHE A 467 0.39 -1.52 -25.91
C PHE A 467 -0.77 -0.81 -26.61
N LEU A 468 -0.60 -0.43 -27.88
CA LEU A 468 -1.67 0.19 -28.65
C LEU A 468 -2.84 -0.77 -28.90
N ALA A 469 -2.54 -2.03 -29.24
CA ALA A 469 -3.57 -3.06 -29.44
C ALA A 469 -4.38 -3.31 -28.16
N ILE A 470 -3.71 -3.50 -27.02
CA ILE A 470 -4.36 -3.79 -25.73
C ILE A 470 -5.10 -2.56 -25.19
N TYR A 471 -4.56 -1.34 -25.37
CA TYR A 471 -5.25 -0.10 -25.06
C TYR A 471 -6.60 0.02 -25.78
N ASN A 472 -6.61 -0.30 -27.09
CA ASN A 472 -7.83 -0.26 -27.89
C ASN A 472 -8.81 -1.39 -27.53
N ALA A 473 -8.30 -2.60 -27.30
CA ALA A 473 -9.11 -3.78 -26.97
C ALA A 473 -9.85 -3.66 -25.62
N ASN A 474 -9.32 -2.86 -24.69
CA ASN A 474 -9.91 -2.65 -23.36
C ASN A 474 -10.76 -1.36 -23.26
N LYS A 475 -11.10 -0.72 -24.39
CA LYS A 475 -12.06 0.39 -24.39
C LYS A 475 -13.44 -0.12 -23.98
N LEU A 476 -14.06 0.54 -23.01
CA LEU A 476 -15.40 0.24 -22.52
C LEU A 476 -16.42 1.21 -23.15
N ASP A 477 -17.64 0.73 -23.39
CA ASP A 477 -18.72 1.54 -23.98
C ASP A 477 -19.39 2.49 -22.98
N SER A 478 -19.27 2.21 -21.68
CA SER A 478 -19.89 2.99 -20.62
C SER A 478 -19.18 2.77 -19.29
N TYR A 479 -19.08 3.80 -18.45
CA TYR A 479 -18.53 3.68 -17.11
C TYR A 479 -19.41 2.87 -16.13
N ARG A 480 -18.79 1.95 -15.39
CA ARG A 480 -19.37 1.25 -14.24
C ARG A 480 -18.33 1.07 -13.14
N VAL A 481 -18.80 1.11 -11.89
CA VAL A 481 -18.04 0.71 -10.71
C VAL A 481 -18.30 -0.79 -10.48
N ASP A 482 -17.71 -1.60 -11.35
CA ASP A 482 -17.74 -3.06 -11.33
C ASP A 482 -16.30 -3.57 -11.44
N HIS A 483 -15.92 -4.62 -10.71
CA HIS A 483 -14.53 -5.06 -10.63
C HIS A 483 -13.95 -5.52 -11.98
N SER A 484 -14.77 -6.10 -12.87
CA SER A 484 -14.31 -6.48 -14.21
C SER A 484 -14.02 -5.26 -15.07
N ASP A 485 -14.93 -4.27 -15.04
CA ASP A 485 -14.76 -3.00 -15.76
C ASP A 485 -13.57 -2.21 -15.19
N ILE A 486 -13.36 -2.23 -13.86
CA ILE A 486 -12.17 -1.64 -13.20
C ILE A 486 -10.88 -2.31 -13.69
N GLY A 487 -10.83 -3.64 -13.76
CA GLY A 487 -9.64 -4.37 -14.23
C GLY A 487 -9.26 -4.01 -15.68
N LYS A 488 -10.25 -3.96 -16.59
CA LYS A 488 -10.03 -3.55 -17.99
C LYS A 488 -9.56 -2.10 -18.10
N ARG A 489 -10.18 -1.19 -17.34
CA ARG A 489 -9.82 0.22 -17.31
C ARG A 489 -8.43 0.46 -16.72
N ALA A 490 -8.05 -0.29 -15.68
CA ALA A 490 -6.71 -0.29 -15.12
C ALA A 490 -5.66 -0.74 -16.15
N LEU A 491 -5.92 -1.84 -16.88
CA LEU A 491 -5.04 -2.31 -17.95
C LEU A 491 -4.91 -1.27 -19.06
N ARG A 492 -6.04 -0.74 -19.56
CA ARG A 492 -6.07 0.31 -20.58
C ARG A 492 -5.27 1.54 -20.17
N ASN A 493 -5.45 2.03 -18.95
CA ASN A 493 -4.74 3.21 -18.45
C ASN A 493 -3.25 2.94 -18.19
N THR A 494 -2.89 1.69 -17.85
CA THR A 494 -1.48 1.26 -17.78
C THR A 494 -0.84 1.28 -19.16
N CYS A 495 -1.52 0.79 -20.21
CA CYS A 495 -1.04 0.89 -21.58
C CYS A 495 -0.88 2.36 -22.03
N LEU A 496 -1.85 3.23 -21.72
CA LEU A 496 -1.77 4.66 -22.04
C LEU A 496 -0.55 5.32 -21.39
N ARG A 497 -0.21 4.93 -20.16
CA ARG A 497 0.99 5.42 -19.47
C ARG A 497 2.25 5.14 -20.27
N TYR A 498 2.40 3.94 -20.86
CA TYR A 498 3.56 3.64 -21.72
C TYR A 498 3.48 4.36 -23.05
N LEU A 499 2.31 4.35 -23.71
CA LEU A 499 2.10 5.03 -24.99
C LEU A 499 2.45 6.53 -24.92
N ALA A 500 2.22 7.18 -23.78
CA ALA A 500 2.59 8.57 -23.56
C ALA A 500 4.11 8.84 -23.64
N PHE A 501 4.96 7.82 -23.45
CA PHE A 501 6.42 7.92 -23.56
C PHE A 501 6.97 7.47 -24.91
N GLY A 502 6.11 7.07 -25.85
CA GLY A 502 6.44 6.65 -27.21
C GLY A 502 6.57 7.83 -28.18
N ASP A 503 6.05 7.67 -29.39
CA ASP A 503 6.00 8.74 -30.40
C ASP A 503 5.18 9.93 -29.91
N VAL A 504 5.73 11.14 -30.02
CA VAL A 504 5.14 12.35 -29.39
C VAL A 504 3.82 12.74 -30.03
N GLU A 505 3.68 12.62 -31.35
CA GLU A 505 2.45 13.00 -32.05
C GLU A 505 1.31 12.04 -31.70
N LEU A 506 1.59 10.73 -31.74
CA LEU A 506 0.62 9.70 -31.33
C LEU A 506 0.26 9.82 -29.84
N ALA A 507 1.25 10.00 -28.97
CA ALA A 507 1.05 10.18 -27.53
C ALA A 507 0.14 11.37 -27.23
N GLU A 508 0.40 12.52 -27.86
CA GLU A 508 -0.41 13.72 -27.68
C GLU A 508 -1.85 13.49 -28.16
N GLN A 509 -2.02 12.85 -29.32
CA GLN A 509 -3.34 12.52 -29.85
C GLN A 509 -4.12 11.63 -28.86
N LEU A 510 -3.57 10.48 -28.48
CA LEU A 510 -4.25 9.50 -27.62
C LEU A 510 -4.62 10.08 -26.25
N VAL A 511 -3.70 10.82 -25.64
CA VAL A 511 -3.91 11.44 -24.32
C VAL A 511 -5.00 12.51 -24.39
N ARG A 512 -4.99 13.37 -25.42
CA ARG A 512 -6.02 14.40 -25.59
C ARG A 512 -7.38 13.78 -25.88
N GLU A 513 -7.44 12.80 -26.77
CA GLU A 513 -8.68 12.09 -27.10
C GLU A 513 -9.28 11.42 -25.87
N GLN A 514 -8.48 10.70 -25.08
CA GLN A 514 -8.99 10.11 -23.84
C GLN A 514 -9.48 11.16 -22.86
N TYR A 515 -8.73 12.23 -22.61
CA TYR A 515 -9.15 13.29 -21.68
C TYR A 515 -10.46 13.96 -22.10
N GLN A 516 -10.64 14.22 -23.39
CA GLN A 516 -11.81 14.93 -23.92
C GLN A 516 -13.05 14.03 -24.03
N GLN A 517 -12.87 12.74 -24.28
CA GLN A 517 -13.97 11.77 -24.45
C GLN A 517 -14.32 11.01 -23.17
N ALA A 518 -13.52 11.11 -22.12
CA ALA A 518 -13.77 10.41 -20.86
C ALA A 518 -15.13 10.83 -20.27
N ASP A 519 -15.95 9.82 -19.96
CA ASP A 519 -17.23 9.95 -19.25
C ASP A 519 -17.07 9.77 -17.72
N ASN A 520 -15.83 9.59 -17.25
CA ASN A 520 -15.49 9.32 -15.86
C ASN A 520 -14.14 9.96 -15.45
N MET A 521 -13.93 10.13 -14.15
CA MET A 521 -12.72 10.74 -13.60
C MET A 521 -11.50 9.81 -13.70
N THR A 522 -11.67 8.49 -13.65
CA THR A 522 -10.55 7.53 -13.77
C THR A 522 -9.79 7.73 -15.08
N ASP A 523 -10.49 7.75 -16.20
CA ASP A 523 -9.86 7.92 -17.52
C ASP A 523 -9.36 9.35 -17.75
N SER A 524 -10.11 10.35 -17.23
CA SER A 524 -9.73 11.76 -17.29
C SER A 524 -8.40 12.00 -16.57
N ILE A 525 -8.28 11.53 -15.32
CA ILE A 525 -7.06 11.75 -14.53
C ILE A 525 -5.91 10.88 -15.03
N ALA A 526 -6.16 9.68 -15.56
CA ALA A 526 -5.13 8.85 -16.17
C ALA A 526 -4.47 9.55 -17.37
N ALA A 527 -5.28 10.15 -18.26
CA ALA A 527 -4.79 10.93 -19.39
C ALA A 527 -4.00 12.18 -18.93
N LEU A 528 -4.53 12.94 -17.97
CA LEU A 528 -3.84 14.11 -17.43
C LEU A 528 -2.52 13.73 -16.74
N SER A 529 -2.51 12.63 -15.99
CA SER A 529 -1.31 12.10 -15.33
C SER A 529 -0.24 11.70 -16.36
N ALA A 530 -0.66 11.04 -17.45
CA ALA A 530 0.23 10.67 -18.54
C ALA A 530 0.84 11.91 -19.24
N ALA A 531 0.03 12.95 -19.50
CA ALA A 531 0.51 14.22 -20.05
C ALA A 531 1.57 14.88 -19.16
N VAL A 532 1.37 14.88 -17.83
CA VAL A 532 2.32 15.43 -16.86
C VAL A 532 3.60 14.61 -16.81
N ALA A 533 3.48 13.28 -16.66
CA ALA A 533 4.61 12.37 -16.51
C ALA A 533 5.53 12.37 -17.75
N ALA A 534 4.95 12.36 -18.95
CA ALA A 534 5.72 12.39 -20.19
C ALA A 534 6.10 13.81 -20.65
N GLN A 535 5.61 14.85 -19.97
CA GLN A 535 5.78 16.27 -20.32
C GLN A 535 5.30 16.57 -21.75
N LEU A 536 4.13 16.04 -22.12
CA LEU A 536 3.55 16.23 -23.44
C LEU A 536 3.17 17.70 -23.70
N PRO A 537 3.17 18.17 -24.96
CA PRO A 537 2.82 19.55 -25.30
C PRO A 537 1.43 19.98 -24.81
N CYS A 538 0.47 19.05 -24.77
CA CYS A 538 -0.90 19.31 -24.32
C CYS A 538 -1.04 19.55 -22.81
N ARG A 539 -0.01 19.24 -22.00
CA ARG A 539 -0.06 19.23 -20.53
C ARG A 539 -0.62 20.52 -19.93
N GLU A 540 -0.06 21.67 -20.28
CA GLU A 540 -0.46 22.96 -19.69
C GLU A 540 -1.92 23.30 -20.00
N ALA A 541 -2.36 23.03 -21.22
CA ALA A 541 -3.74 23.27 -21.63
C ALA A 541 -4.72 22.37 -20.86
N LEU A 542 -4.39 21.08 -20.68
CA LEU A 542 -5.23 20.15 -19.93
C LEU A 542 -5.25 20.48 -18.43
N LEU A 543 -4.12 20.83 -17.83
CA LEU A 543 -4.04 21.27 -16.43
C LEU A 543 -4.89 22.53 -16.18
N ALA A 544 -4.84 23.50 -17.09
CA ALA A 544 -5.64 24.73 -16.99
C ALA A 544 -7.14 24.45 -17.18
N GLN A 545 -7.52 23.58 -18.11
CA GLN A 545 -8.90 23.15 -18.30
C GLN A 545 -9.46 22.43 -17.06
N TYR A 546 -8.64 21.56 -16.45
CA TYR A 546 -9.02 20.84 -15.24
C TYR A 546 -9.25 21.81 -14.07
N ASP A 547 -8.31 22.74 -13.84
CA ASP A 547 -8.45 23.78 -12.83
C ASP A 547 -9.71 24.62 -13.07
N GLU A 548 -9.91 25.16 -14.26
CA GLU A 548 -11.09 25.99 -14.54
C GLU A 548 -12.42 25.26 -14.37
N LYS A 549 -12.47 23.95 -14.68
CA LYS A 549 -13.66 23.14 -14.44
C LYS A 549 -13.87 22.83 -12.95
N TRP A 550 -12.81 22.55 -12.20
CA TRP A 550 -12.90 21.88 -10.90
C TRP A 550 -12.45 22.70 -9.71
N HIS A 551 -12.02 23.96 -9.88
CA HIS A 551 -11.43 24.77 -8.81
C HIS A 551 -12.30 24.93 -7.54
N LYS A 552 -13.61 24.69 -7.62
CA LYS A 552 -14.55 24.74 -6.49
C LYS A 552 -14.71 23.40 -5.76
N ASP A 553 -14.30 22.29 -6.35
CA ASP A 553 -14.34 20.97 -5.73
C ASP A 553 -12.95 20.61 -5.18
N GLY A 554 -12.78 20.73 -3.86
CA GLY A 554 -11.50 20.52 -3.22
C GLY A 554 -10.95 19.08 -3.37
N LEU A 555 -11.81 18.07 -3.37
CA LEU A 555 -11.39 16.66 -3.50
C LEU A 555 -10.94 16.32 -4.92
N VAL A 556 -11.54 16.98 -5.92
CA VAL A 556 -11.11 16.86 -7.32
C VAL A 556 -9.80 17.64 -7.54
N MET A 557 -9.65 18.81 -6.92
CA MET A 557 -8.42 19.60 -6.98
C MET A 557 -7.24 18.99 -6.23
N ASP A 558 -7.47 18.14 -5.23
CA ASP A 558 -6.40 17.35 -4.60
C ASP A 558 -5.61 16.54 -5.62
N LYS A 559 -6.31 15.85 -6.53
CA LYS A 559 -5.68 15.04 -7.59
C LYS A 559 -4.79 15.92 -8.47
N TRP A 560 -5.27 17.11 -8.81
CA TRP A 560 -4.51 18.08 -9.59
C TRP A 560 -3.29 18.62 -8.85
N PHE A 561 -3.39 18.91 -7.54
CA PHE A 561 -2.25 19.32 -6.73
C PHE A 561 -1.20 18.21 -6.62
N VAL A 562 -1.62 16.94 -6.49
CA VAL A 562 -0.70 15.80 -6.50
C VAL A 562 0.07 15.76 -7.82
N LEU A 563 -0.61 15.89 -8.97
CA LEU A 563 0.07 15.90 -10.27
C LEU A 563 1.07 17.05 -10.42
N GLN A 564 0.73 18.24 -9.94
CA GLN A 564 1.66 19.38 -9.91
C GLN A 564 2.87 19.08 -9.02
N ALA A 565 2.65 18.53 -7.83
CA ALA A 565 3.69 18.24 -6.85
C ALA A 565 4.62 17.09 -7.28
N THR A 566 4.10 16.12 -8.03
CA THR A 566 4.86 14.97 -8.55
C THR A 566 5.31 15.14 -9.99
N SER A 567 5.25 16.36 -10.53
CA SER A 567 5.72 16.66 -11.88
C SER A 567 7.23 16.37 -12.01
N PRO A 568 7.69 15.78 -13.12
CA PRO A 568 9.12 15.59 -13.40
C PRO A 568 9.78 16.86 -13.96
N ALA A 569 9.04 17.97 -14.10
CA ALA A 569 9.58 19.20 -14.63
C ALA A 569 10.66 19.80 -13.71
N SER A 570 11.69 20.43 -14.28
CA SER A 570 12.80 21.01 -13.50
C SER A 570 12.38 22.18 -12.60
N ASN A 571 11.29 22.87 -12.92
CA ASN A 571 10.73 23.99 -12.16
C ASN A 571 9.63 23.58 -11.17
N THR A 572 9.49 22.29 -10.84
CA THR A 572 8.39 21.77 -10.02
C THR A 572 8.29 22.44 -8.65
N LEU A 573 9.39 22.64 -7.93
CA LEU A 573 9.35 23.33 -6.63
C LEU A 573 8.87 24.79 -6.75
N THR A 574 9.30 25.51 -7.79
CA THR A 574 8.80 26.86 -8.07
C THR A 574 7.29 26.83 -8.26
N LYS A 575 6.78 25.86 -9.03
CA LYS A 575 5.34 25.72 -9.25
C LYS A 575 4.59 25.38 -7.96
N VAL A 576 5.10 24.44 -7.16
CA VAL A 576 4.53 24.09 -5.85
C VAL A 576 4.44 25.32 -4.94
N ARG A 577 5.47 26.16 -4.91
CA ARG A 577 5.48 27.41 -4.13
C ARG A 577 4.44 28.42 -4.63
N GLU A 578 4.27 28.58 -5.95
CA GLU A 578 3.20 29.42 -6.51
C GLU A 578 1.81 28.93 -6.07
N LEU A 579 1.62 27.61 -6.05
CA LEU A 579 0.34 26.98 -5.72
C LEU A 579 -0.08 27.12 -4.27
N LEU A 580 0.81 27.54 -3.36
CA LEU A 580 0.42 27.96 -2.02
C LEU A 580 -0.56 29.14 -2.02
N ASN A 581 -0.59 29.93 -3.08
CA ASN A 581 -1.53 31.04 -3.28
C ASN A 581 -2.68 30.69 -4.23
N HIS A 582 -2.83 29.43 -4.61
CA HIS A 582 -3.86 29.00 -5.56
C HIS A 582 -5.27 29.15 -4.94
N ARG A 583 -6.26 29.51 -5.77
CA ARG A 583 -7.68 29.71 -5.35
C ARG A 583 -8.31 28.50 -4.65
N SER A 584 -7.75 27.30 -4.85
CA SER A 584 -8.24 26.03 -4.27
C SER A 584 -7.34 25.48 -3.15
N PHE A 585 -6.28 26.20 -2.77
CA PHE A 585 -5.36 25.79 -1.71
C PHE A 585 -5.62 26.58 -0.43
N SER A 586 -5.54 25.89 0.71
CA SER A 586 -5.51 26.52 2.03
C SER A 586 -4.72 25.65 2.99
N LEU A 587 -3.79 26.27 3.72
CA LEU A 587 -3.03 25.57 4.76
C LEU A 587 -3.90 25.16 5.95
N GLY A 588 -5.11 25.72 6.06
CA GLY A 588 -6.09 25.33 7.07
C GLY A 588 -6.75 23.98 6.80
N ASN A 589 -6.65 23.44 5.58
CA ASN A 589 -7.28 22.17 5.21
C ASN A 589 -6.22 21.05 5.09
N PRO A 590 -6.27 20.00 5.94
CA PRO A 590 -5.30 18.90 5.91
C PRO A 590 -5.18 18.17 4.57
N ASN A 591 -6.28 18.01 3.82
CA ASN A 591 -6.27 17.34 2.53
C ASN A 591 -5.44 18.16 1.52
N ARG A 592 -5.65 19.48 1.45
CA ARG A 592 -4.87 20.35 0.56
C ARG A 592 -3.38 20.31 0.89
N VAL A 593 -3.05 20.37 2.18
CA VAL A 593 -1.66 20.28 2.66
C VAL A 593 -1.00 18.96 2.23
N ARG A 594 -1.67 17.83 2.41
CA ARG A 594 -1.17 16.51 1.98
C ARG A 594 -0.99 16.43 0.46
N SER A 595 -1.98 16.90 -0.30
CA SER A 595 -2.02 16.77 -1.75
C SER A 595 -0.98 17.64 -2.47
N LEU A 596 -0.55 18.76 -1.88
CA LEU A 596 0.48 19.62 -2.46
C LEU A 596 1.84 19.45 -1.77
N ILE A 597 1.93 19.74 -0.48
CA ILE A 597 3.19 19.76 0.27
C ILE A 597 3.66 18.34 0.58
N GLY A 598 2.74 17.48 1.04
CA GLY A 598 3.03 16.07 1.34
C GLY A 598 3.43 15.27 0.10
N ALA A 599 2.68 15.43 -0.99
CA ALA A 599 2.98 14.79 -2.26
C ALA A 599 4.35 15.22 -2.82
N PHE A 600 4.70 16.52 -2.74
CA PHE A 600 6.02 16.99 -3.16
C PHE A 600 7.14 16.30 -2.37
N ALA A 601 7.00 16.21 -1.05
CA ALA A 601 8.04 15.66 -0.20
C ALA A 601 8.17 14.14 -0.25
N SER A 602 7.03 13.43 -0.34
CA SER A 602 6.99 11.97 -0.18
C SER A 602 6.85 11.21 -1.50
N ALA A 603 6.32 11.84 -2.55
CA ALA A 603 6.07 11.23 -3.85
C ALA A 603 6.89 11.86 -4.99
N ASN A 604 7.69 12.89 -4.71
CA ASN A 604 8.69 13.44 -5.65
C ASN A 604 10.10 13.49 -5.01
N PRO A 605 10.66 12.34 -4.61
CA PRO A 605 11.94 12.31 -3.91
C PRO A 605 13.08 12.92 -4.74
N ALA A 606 13.04 12.83 -6.08
CA ALA A 606 14.04 13.47 -6.94
C ALA A 606 14.07 14.99 -6.78
N ALA A 607 12.90 15.65 -6.74
CA ALA A 607 12.81 17.10 -6.55
C ALA A 607 12.98 17.51 -5.08
N PHE A 608 12.43 16.74 -4.14
CA PHE A 608 12.58 17.01 -2.71
C PHE A 608 14.04 16.94 -2.25
N HIS A 609 14.78 15.95 -2.76
CA HIS A 609 16.21 15.76 -2.51
C HIS A 609 17.11 16.39 -3.58
N ALA A 610 16.66 17.50 -4.17
CA ALA A 610 17.47 18.32 -5.06
C ALA A 610 18.82 18.65 -4.40
N LYS A 611 19.90 18.61 -5.19
CA LYS A 611 21.28 18.75 -4.66
C LYS A 611 21.51 20.09 -3.97
N ASP A 612 20.78 21.14 -4.34
CA ASP A 612 20.88 22.45 -3.69
C ASP A 612 20.23 22.50 -2.29
N GLY A 613 19.45 21.48 -1.89
CA GLY A 613 18.74 21.43 -0.62
C GLY A 613 17.46 22.27 -0.56
N SER A 614 17.00 22.80 -1.70
CA SER A 614 15.83 23.68 -1.79
C SER A 614 14.53 23.03 -1.30
N GLY A 615 14.37 21.72 -1.55
CA GLY A 615 13.22 20.95 -1.03
C GLY A 615 13.20 20.85 0.49
N TYR A 616 14.37 20.72 1.14
CA TYR A 616 14.45 20.69 2.60
C TYR A 616 14.12 22.05 3.20
N GLN A 617 14.63 23.13 2.62
CA GLN A 617 14.34 24.49 3.08
C GLN A 617 12.85 24.81 2.96
N PHE A 618 12.22 24.43 1.84
CA PHE A 618 10.78 24.54 1.66
C PHE A 618 10.01 23.80 2.75
N MET A 619 10.43 22.58 3.09
CA MET A 619 9.78 21.81 4.16
C MET A 619 9.94 22.46 5.52
N VAL A 620 11.10 23.04 5.83
CA VAL A 620 11.29 23.78 7.09
C VAL A 620 10.33 24.95 7.20
N GLU A 621 10.12 25.71 6.13
CA GLU A 621 9.14 26.81 6.10
C GLU A 621 7.73 26.31 6.40
N MET A 622 7.30 25.25 5.72
CA MET A 622 5.95 24.69 5.89
C MET A 622 5.74 24.08 7.28
N LEU A 623 6.73 23.35 7.80
CA LEU A 623 6.68 22.75 9.13
C LEU A 623 6.76 23.79 10.24
N THR A 624 7.43 24.92 10.03
CA THR A 624 7.44 26.03 10.99
C THR A 624 6.03 26.56 11.21
N GLU A 625 5.23 26.74 10.15
CA GLU A 625 3.83 27.15 10.29
C GLU A 625 2.95 26.02 10.86
N LEU A 626 3.10 24.80 10.34
CA LEU A 626 2.27 23.66 10.75
C LEU A 626 2.55 23.20 12.17
N ASN A 627 3.75 23.41 12.72
CA ASN A 627 4.06 23.15 14.12
C ASN A 627 3.06 23.85 15.06
N SER A 628 2.73 25.11 14.77
CA SER A 628 1.80 25.90 15.59
C SER A 628 0.34 25.67 15.19
N ARG A 629 0.08 25.48 13.89
CA ARG A 629 -1.28 25.37 13.35
C ARG A 629 -1.91 23.99 13.54
N ASN A 630 -1.15 22.92 13.26
CA ASN A 630 -1.63 21.54 13.26
C ASN A 630 -0.46 20.55 13.41
N PRO A 631 -0.01 20.29 14.66
CA PRO A 631 1.14 19.44 14.97
C PRO A 631 1.08 18.03 14.37
N GLN A 632 -0.11 17.42 14.32
CA GLN A 632 -0.28 16.07 13.77
C GLN A 632 0.03 16.04 12.27
N ILE A 633 -0.42 17.06 11.51
CA ILE A 633 -0.08 17.17 10.09
C ILE A 633 1.39 17.51 9.90
N ALA A 634 1.95 18.39 10.73
CA ALA A 634 3.39 18.67 10.72
C ALA A 634 4.22 17.37 10.92
N SER A 635 3.82 16.55 11.89
CA SER A 635 4.47 15.27 12.18
C SER A 635 4.39 14.27 11.03
N ARG A 636 3.30 14.23 10.26
CA ARG A 636 3.26 13.40 9.03
C ARG A 636 4.22 13.92 7.97
N LEU A 637 4.33 15.24 7.81
CA LEU A 637 5.14 15.85 6.76
C LEU A 637 6.63 15.90 7.07
N VAL A 638 7.05 15.73 8.33
CA VAL A 638 8.49 15.65 8.68
C VAL A 638 9.10 14.29 8.35
N GLU A 639 8.29 13.27 8.04
CA GLU A 639 8.74 11.89 7.79
C GLU A 639 9.85 11.78 6.73
N PRO A 640 9.80 12.47 5.57
CA PRO A 640 10.89 12.42 4.60
C PRO A 640 12.23 12.96 5.14
N LEU A 641 12.22 13.94 6.06
CA LEU A 641 13.44 14.51 6.64
C LEU A 641 14.13 13.56 7.64
N ILE A 642 13.36 12.76 8.38
CA ILE A 642 13.93 11.84 9.39
C ILE A 642 14.59 10.60 8.77
N ARG A 643 14.47 10.40 7.46
CA ARG A 643 15.12 9.31 6.71
C ARG A 643 16.57 9.63 6.30
N LEU A 644 17.15 10.73 6.79
CA LEU A 644 18.47 11.23 6.38
C LEU A 644 19.57 10.17 6.27
N LYS A 645 19.65 9.21 7.21
CA LYS A 645 20.70 8.16 7.23
C LYS A 645 20.67 7.23 5.99
N ARG A 646 19.59 7.25 5.21
CA ARG A 646 19.46 6.50 3.95
C ARG A 646 20.02 7.24 2.73
N TYR A 647 20.49 8.48 2.85
CA TYR A 647 21.01 9.27 1.72
C TYR A 647 22.52 9.47 1.81
N ASP A 648 23.12 10.02 0.76
CA ASP A 648 24.55 10.38 0.75
C ASP A 648 24.91 11.44 1.80
N ALA A 649 26.20 11.57 2.10
CA ALA A 649 26.71 12.46 3.15
C ALA A 649 26.36 13.94 2.94
N GLU A 650 26.28 14.41 1.70
CA GLU A 650 25.96 15.80 1.39
C GLU A 650 24.48 16.10 1.69
N ARG A 651 23.58 15.21 1.27
CA ARG A 651 22.16 15.29 1.63
C ARG A 651 21.94 15.13 3.13
N GLN A 652 22.64 14.21 3.78
CA GLN A 652 22.58 14.04 5.24
C GLN A 652 22.91 15.32 5.99
N ALA A 653 23.98 16.03 5.60
CA ALA A 653 24.36 17.29 6.25
C ALA A 653 23.25 18.36 6.13
N LYS A 654 22.63 18.49 4.96
CA LYS A 654 21.54 19.45 4.71
C LYS A 654 20.25 19.09 5.45
N MET A 655 19.86 17.81 5.42
CA MET A 655 18.69 17.32 6.15
C MET A 655 18.88 17.47 7.67
N ARG A 656 20.08 17.19 8.19
CA ARG A 656 20.43 17.41 9.59
C ARG A 656 20.33 18.88 9.96
N ALA A 657 20.85 19.79 9.13
CA ALA A 657 20.72 21.23 9.36
C ALA A 657 19.25 21.68 9.40
N ALA A 658 18.41 21.18 8.49
CA ALA A 658 16.97 21.44 8.49
C ALA A 658 16.29 20.93 9.78
N LEU A 659 16.62 19.73 10.25
CA LEU A 659 16.10 19.18 11.50
C LEU A 659 16.56 19.96 12.74
N GLU A 660 17.81 20.42 12.79
CA GLU A 660 18.30 21.27 13.88
C GLU A 660 17.62 22.65 13.88
N GLN A 661 17.30 23.21 12.71
CA GLN A 661 16.51 24.44 12.62
C GLN A 661 15.09 24.23 13.19
N LEU A 662 14.43 23.13 12.85
CA LEU A 662 13.12 22.78 13.41
C LEU A 662 13.18 22.52 14.91
N LYS A 663 14.25 21.88 15.40
CA LYS A 663 14.48 21.67 16.83
C LYS A 663 14.59 22.98 17.62
N GLY A 664 15.10 24.03 16.98
CA GLY A 664 15.25 25.37 17.56
C GLY A 664 13.99 26.24 17.52
N LEU A 665 12.85 25.72 17.04
CA LEU A 665 11.60 26.47 17.02
C LEU A 665 11.11 26.82 18.43
N GLU A 666 10.63 28.05 18.59
CA GLU A 666 9.86 28.44 19.77
C GLU A 666 8.55 27.62 19.80
N ASN A 667 8.18 27.09 20.96
CA ASN A 667 6.99 26.25 21.15
C ASN A 667 6.96 25.02 20.21
N LEU A 668 8.09 24.31 20.09
CA LEU A 668 8.15 23.04 19.37
C LEU A 668 7.13 22.04 19.98
N SER A 669 6.22 21.54 19.14
CA SER A 669 5.22 20.55 19.53
C SER A 669 5.86 19.22 19.94
N GLY A 670 5.18 18.49 20.83
CA GLY A 670 5.59 17.13 21.22
C GLY A 670 5.70 16.18 20.03
N ASP A 671 4.76 16.31 19.08
CA ASP A 671 4.69 15.52 17.86
C ASP A 671 6.00 15.61 17.04
N LEU A 672 6.48 16.83 16.80
CA LEU A 672 7.73 17.07 16.06
C LEU A 672 8.96 16.77 16.91
N PHE A 673 8.95 17.13 18.20
CA PHE A 673 10.07 16.90 19.09
C PHE A 673 10.48 15.42 19.12
N GLU A 674 9.53 14.50 19.26
CA GLU A 674 9.80 13.06 19.29
C GLU A 674 10.52 12.57 18.02
N LYS A 675 10.00 12.91 16.84
CA LYS A 675 10.57 12.50 15.55
C LYS A 675 11.94 13.14 15.31
N ILE A 676 12.10 14.42 15.60
CA ILE A 676 13.35 15.17 15.41
C ILE A 676 14.44 14.65 16.36
N ALA A 677 14.12 14.43 17.64
CA ALA A 677 15.07 13.93 18.62
C ALA A 677 15.62 12.55 18.23
N LYS A 678 14.74 11.62 17.82
CA LYS A 678 15.13 10.29 17.33
C LYS A 678 15.98 10.37 16.05
N ALA A 679 15.65 11.28 15.13
CA ALA A 679 16.38 11.41 13.87
C ALA A 679 17.80 11.98 14.03
N LEU A 680 18.00 12.87 15.01
CA LEU A 680 19.28 13.52 15.25
C LEU A 680 20.26 12.69 16.08
N ALA A 681 19.77 11.69 16.83
CA ALA A 681 20.58 10.66 17.50
C ALA A 681 21.29 9.76 16.48
#